data_AF-A0A364RHI0-F1
#
_entry.id   AF-A0A364RHI0-F1
#
_cell.length_a   1.000
_cell.length_b   1.000
_cell.length_c   1.000
_cell.angle_alpha   90.00
_cell.angle_beta   90.00
_cell.angle_gamma   90.00
#
_symmetry.space_group_name_H-M   'P 1'
#
loop_
_entity.id
_entity.type
_entity.pdbx_description
1 polymer ?
#
loop_
_entity_poly.entity_id
_entity_poly.type
_entity_poly.pdbx_seq_one_letter_code
_entity_poly.pdbx_strand_id
1 'polypeptide(L)'
;MKKIVFILSLLLFGQQVSAQNNIETRLGYSYNDDFKFSDEWQYLSTDIYLFNGNRFPRVLNELEKGVRKPKKKYGNALEYLFITAQLKNMKLFGNDGIVYPLYNFYINTDNKEYKTQVSDHLEVVRVIDKMPLTSTQSSIDAVINAKAITNSQGDEIFGMVASQLVNISKLTSPSGAMLSLVGEFGNLLNTRNNKKEYKFNSTIRLYEGQDFDTRLHSVRIYVFVPGTVKTVTIKSIKLTDYLSKNPNKLDRRMIEEMTGYKDYPFMVVANYKSLYRMDVLTGDEVTLDLIEKRKQKVQNAYEQKLVNDETFRQEKLYVEFLRVFAEMKQNLNTYRLNYRNNSSEINAKNLFGIVQEYKRLKATFDARETEFSKNSTYQNIFRNEYKAILANADLYLEADHNLKGGKELVNTMRELENEPKTWNTPDKREAALAKLYAIELPRKEFLATSVEGEAVLKLIAKLEDLQYKDVFDQEVKKLSDLPATDETVDQRNKLLDKANSSKCKTCRDNVREAVTAYNKRYESYKLKQALKLKEELQLTAEKTVLQHLKQQSCIERNLQTVASANEGLDLYLSRLHEKSKDLANTIKTLDNLSKLEIQNPGPQVVQEYNARLQHQIKEVKDNFQVIVALDKSLCDCPEEG
;
A
#
# COMPACT_ATOMS: atom_id res chain seq x y z
N MET A 1 80.97 -40.72 -28.18
CA MET A 1 79.65 -40.54 -27.54
C MET A 1 78.98 -39.19 -27.80
N LYS A 2 79.69 -38.04 -27.79
CA LYS A 2 79.07 -36.71 -28.01
C LYS A 2 78.37 -36.49 -29.37
N LYS A 3 78.81 -37.15 -30.46
CA LYS A 3 78.17 -37.05 -31.78
C LYS A 3 76.85 -37.83 -31.89
N ILE A 4 76.67 -38.90 -31.11
CA ILE A 4 75.44 -39.71 -31.13
C ILE A 4 74.32 -39.01 -30.37
N VAL A 5 74.64 -38.33 -29.26
CA VAL A 5 73.67 -37.54 -28.47
C VAL A 5 73.15 -36.34 -29.26
N PHE A 6 73.98 -35.71 -30.09
CA PHE A 6 73.55 -34.57 -30.92
C PHE A 6 72.65 -35.01 -32.09
N ILE A 7 72.89 -36.19 -32.66
CA ILE A 7 72.04 -36.77 -33.70
C ILE A 7 70.71 -37.27 -33.11
N LEU A 8 70.71 -37.86 -31.90
CA LEU A 8 69.49 -38.23 -31.19
C LEU A 8 68.66 -37.00 -30.77
N SER A 9 69.33 -35.90 -30.40
CA SER A 9 68.70 -34.61 -30.10
C SER A 9 68.03 -34.01 -31.34
N LEU A 10 68.70 -34.01 -32.51
CA LEU A 10 68.10 -33.52 -33.76
C LEU A 10 66.97 -34.43 -34.29
N LEU A 11 67.02 -35.74 -34.02
CA LEU A 11 65.94 -36.67 -34.36
C LEU A 11 64.72 -36.55 -33.43
N LEU A 12 64.91 -36.13 -32.17
CA LEU A 12 63.81 -35.85 -31.23
C LEU A 12 63.14 -34.48 -31.45
N PHE A 13 63.85 -33.49 -32.00
CA PHE A 13 63.24 -32.22 -32.47
C PHE A 13 62.56 -32.33 -33.84
N GLY A 14 62.70 -33.47 -34.52
CA GLY A 14 62.08 -33.77 -35.83
C GLY A 14 60.67 -34.39 -35.75
N GLN A 15 60.12 -34.63 -34.55
CA GLN A 15 58.74 -35.09 -34.42
C GLN A 15 57.77 -33.94 -34.66
N GLN A 16 57.43 -33.80 -35.95
CA GLN A 16 56.14 -33.36 -36.48
C GLN A 16 55.40 -32.33 -35.63
N VAL A 17 55.71 -31.05 -35.86
CA VAL A 17 54.66 -30.04 -35.91
C VAL A 17 53.76 -30.40 -37.10
N SER A 18 52.83 -31.33 -36.87
CA SER A 18 51.66 -31.50 -37.71
C SER A 18 50.85 -30.23 -37.54
N ALA A 19 51.14 -29.24 -38.39
CA ALA A 19 50.30 -28.06 -38.54
C ALA A 19 48.92 -28.57 -38.96
N GLN A 20 48.01 -28.69 -37.99
CA GLN A 20 46.61 -28.93 -38.25
C GLN A 20 46.13 -27.85 -39.22
N ASN A 21 45.65 -28.26 -40.40
CA ASN A 21 44.96 -27.37 -41.33
C ASN A 21 43.58 -27.04 -40.74
N ASN A 22 43.55 -26.22 -39.69
CA ASN A 22 42.31 -25.79 -39.05
C ASN A 22 41.70 -24.59 -39.79
N ILE A 23 40.38 -24.55 -39.82
CA ILE A 23 39.62 -23.34 -40.12
C ILE A 23 39.83 -22.40 -38.94
N GLU A 24 40.16 -21.15 -39.23
CA GLU A 24 40.27 -20.13 -38.19
C GLU A 24 39.00 -19.31 -38.16
N THR A 25 38.48 -19.10 -36.95
CA THR A 25 37.42 -18.14 -36.69
C THR A 25 38.05 -16.78 -36.36
N ARG A 26 37.83 -15.77 -37.20
CA ARG A 26 38.36 -14.40 -37.01
C ARG A 26 37.23 -13.42 -36.74
N LEU A 27 37.39 -12.52 -35.76
CA LEU A 27 36.42 -11.46 -35.49
C LEU A 27 36.50 -10.38 -36.59
N GLY A 28 35.44 -10.22 -37.37
CA GLY A 28 35.36 -9.25 -38.47
C GLY A 28 34.61 -7.97 -38.12
N TYR A 29 33.75 -7.99 -37.11
CA TYR A 29 32.98 -6.85 -36.63
C TYR A 29 32.53 -7.05 -35.17
N SER A 30 32.46 -5.95 -34.41
CA SER A 30 31.94 -5.91 -33.05
C SER A 30 31.13 -4.64 -32.82
N TYR A 31 29.96 -4.78 -32.21
CA TYR A 31 29.05 -3.71 -31.81
C TYR A 31 28.61 -3.93 -30.38
N ASN A 32 28.58 -2.86 -29.60
CA ASN A 32 27.93 -2.82 -28.29
C ASN A 32 26.93 -1.67 -28.33
N ASP A 33 25.72 -1.90 -27.84
CA ASP A 33 24.68 -0.85 -27.77
C ASP A 33 25.06 0.18 -26.69
N ASP A 34 24.89 1.46 -26.99
CA ASP A 34 25.20 2.56 -26.04
C ASP A 34 24.16 2.68 -24.90
N PHE A 35 23.11 1.85 -24.92
CA PHE A 35 22.08 1.85 -23.90
C PHE A 35 22.64 1.47 -22.52
N LYS A 36 22.26 2.26 -21.51
CA LYS A 36 22.63 2.02 -20.11
C LYS A 36 21.67 1.02 -19.49
N PHE A 37 22.07 -0.25 -19.49
CA PHE A 37 21.35 -1.31 -18.80
C PHE A 37 21.43 -1.14 -17.28
N SER A 38 20.28 -1.03 -16.65
CA SER A 38 20.06 -1.03 -15.21
C SER A 38 19.92 -2.45 -14.64
N ASP A 39 19.83 -2.58 -13.32
CA ASP A 39 19.88 -3.87 -12.60
C ASP A 39 18.69 -4.80 -12.90
N GLU A 40 17.58 -4.25 -13.37
CA GLU A 40 16.41 -5.02 -13.76
C GLU A 40 16.58 -5.80 -15.09
N TRP A 41 17.59 -5.47 -15.89
CA TRP A 41 17.97 -6.20 -17.11
C TRP A 41 18.83 -7.41 -16.79
N GLN A 42 18.25 -8.34 -16.05
CA GLN A 42 18.98 -9.44 -15.41
C GLN A 42 19.02 -10.73 -16.22
N TYR A 43 18.50 -10.75 -17.45
CA TYR A 43 18.51 -11.94 -18.30
C TYR A 43 19.27 -11.73 -19.60
N LEU A 44 19.84 -12.81 -20.15
CA LEU A 44 20.52 -12.85 -21.45
C LEU A 44 19.87 -13.88 -22.36
N SER A 45 19.62 -13.49 -23.61
CA SER A 45 19.33 -14.39 -24.71
C SER A 45 20.38 -14.22 -25.80
N THR A 46 20.81 -15.32 -26.42
CA THR A 46 21.81 -15.31 -27.49
C THR A 46 21.28 -16.01 -28.74
N ASP A 47 21.17 -15.22 -29.80
CA ASP A 47 20.78 -15.69 -31.13
C ASP A 47 22.02 -15.78 -32.03
N ILE A 48 22.13 -16.88 -32.77
CA ILE A 48 23.24 -17.16 -33.67
C ILE A 48 22.71 -17.37 -35.08
N TYR A 49 23.30 -16.64 -36.04
CA TYR A 49 22.96 -16.70 -37.45
C TYR A 49 24.17 -17.13 -38.27
N LEU A 50 24.03 -18.19 -39.07
CA LEU A 50 25.05 -18.58 -40.07
C LEU A 50 24.66 -18.03 -41.46
N PHE A 51 25.57 -17.27 -42.08
CA PHE A 51 25.44 -16.70 -43.41
C PHE A 51 26.53 -17.21 -44.36
N ASN A 52 26.25 -17.15 -45.66
CA ASN A 52 27.14 -17.63 -46.72
C ASN A 52 27.60 -19.08 -46.53
N GLY A 53 26.76 -19.96 -45.96
CA GLY A 53 27.12 -21.36 -45.68
C GLY A 53 27.50 -22.13 -46.95
N ASN A 54 26.89 -21.80 -48.09
CA ASN A 54 27.26 -22.31 -49.42
C ASN A 54 28.71 -22.00 -49.84
N ARG A 55 29.46 -21.16 -49.12
CA ARG A 55 30.88 -20.84 -49.37
C ARG A 55 31.85 -21.67 -48.53
N PHE A 56 31.39 -22.58 -47.67
CA PHE A 56 32.28 -23.53 -46.99
C PHE A 56 33.11 -24.41 -47.94
N PRO A 57 32.63 -24.84 -49.13
CA PRO A 57 33.45 -25.52 -50.13
C PRO A 57 34.70 -24.72 -50.50
N ARG A 58 34.59 -23.39 -50.64
CA ARG A 58 35.73 -22.52 -50.92
C ARG A 58 36.77 -22.59 -49.80
N VAL A 59 36.33 -22.47 -48.54
CA VAL A 59 37.22 -22.55 -47.37
C VAL A 59 37.95 -23.89 -47.34
N LEU A 60 37.23 -25.01 -47.51
CA LEU A 60 37.80 -26.36 -47.48
C LEU A 60 38.80 -26.61 -48.61
N ASN A 61 38.49 -26.17 -49.83
CA ASN A 61 39.40 -26.31 -50.96
C ASN A 61 40.64 -25.39 -50.80
N GLU A 62 40.49 -24.19 -50.24
CA GLU A 62 41.62 -23.29 -49.95
C GLU A 62 42.50 -23.78 -48.78
N LEU A 63 41.96 -24.56 -47.84
CA LEU A 63 42.76 -25.22 -46.80
C LEU A 63 43.74 -26.25 -47.40
N GLU A 64 43.25 -27.07 -48.34
CA GLU A 64 44.03 -28.13 -49.00
C GLU A 64 44.96 -27.57 -50.09
N LYS A 65 44.46 -26.67 -50.95
CA LYS A 65 45.19 -26.13 -52.10
C LYS A 65 45.98 -24.86 -51.78
N GLY A 66 45.67 -24.15 -50.69
CA GLY A 66 46.25 -22.85 -50.37
C GLY A 66 45.66 -21.70 -51.20
N VAL A 67 45.53 -20.51 -50.60
CA VAL A 67 44.89 -19.34 -51.24
C VAL A 67 45.72 -18.76 -52.40
N ARG A 68 47.05 -18.89 -52.37
CA ARG A 68 47.98 -18.32 -53.37
C ARG A 68 49.06 -19.28 -53.89
N LYS A 69 49.33 -20.40 -53.21
CA LYS A 69 50.35 -21.39 -53.61
C LYS A 69 49.87 -22.82 -53.26
N PRO A 70 50.08 -23.82 -54.15
CA PRO A 70 49.71 -25.21 -53.91
C PRO A 70 50.44 -25.77 -52.68
N LYS A 71 49.68 -26.27 -51.70
CA LYS A 71 50.24 -27.01 -50.55
C LYS A 71 50.40 -28.50 -50.88
N LYS A 72 51.27 -29.18 -50.12
CA LYS A 72 51.42 -30.66 -50.20
C LYS A 72 50.09 -31.31 -49.79
N LYS A 73 49.59 -32.22 -50.62
CA LYS A 73 48.42 -33.05 -50.31
C LYS A 73 48.77 -34.01 -49.17
N TYR A 74 48.03 -33.94 -48.07
CA TYR A 74 48.11 -34.92 -46.99
C TYR A 74 47.09 -36.03 -47.26
N GLY A 75 47.46 -37.28 -47.01
CA GLY A 75 46.70 -38.48 -47.44
C GLY A 75 45.35 -38.72 -46.75
N ASN A 76 44.89 -37.81 -45.89
CA ASN A 76 43.63 -37.97 -45.14
C ASN A 76 42.56 -37.08 -45.76
N ALA A 77 41.46 -37.69 -46.22
CA ALA A 77 40.32 -36.96 -46.75
C ALA A 77 39.52 -36.29 -45.63
N LEU A 78 39.05 -35.07 -45.89
CA LEU A 78 38.11 -34.37 -45.01
C LEU A 78 36.75 -35.07 -45.05
N GLU A 79 36.17 -35.33 -43.88
CA GLU A 79 34.90 -36.04 -43.74
C GLU A 79 33.79 -35.14 -43.18
N TYR A 80 34.10 -34.27 -42.21
CA TYR A 80 33.12 -33.37 -41.61
C TYR A 80 33.66 -31.95 -41.41
N LEU A 81 32.76 -30.98 -41.47
CA LEU A 81 32.96 -29.62 -40.98
C LEU A 81 32.11 -29.43 -39.73
N PHE A 82 32.77 -29.31 -38.58
CA PHE A 82 32.13 -29.20 -37.29
C PHE A 82 32.27 -27.79 -36.72
N ILE A 83 31.15 -27.17 -36.37
CA ILE A 83 31.09 -25.82 -35.80
C ILE A 83 30.51 -25.91 -34.40
N THR A 84 31.21 -25.36 -33.43
CA THR A 84 30.79 -25.30 -32.03
C THR A 84 30.79 -23.89 -31.49
N ALA A 85 29.95 -23.66 -30.48
CA ALA A 85 29.99 -22.47 -29.65
C ALA A 85 30.36 -22.84 -28.22
N GLN A 86 31.15 -22.00 -27.58
CA GLN A 86 31.41 -22.07 -26.15
C GLN A 86 31.14 -20.71 -25.55
N LEU A 87 30.30 -20.66 -24.51
CA LEU A 87 29.99 -19.41 -23.83
C LEU A 87 31.03 -19.15 -22.74
N LYS A 88 31.69 -18.01 -22.83
CA LYS A 88 32.67 -17.56 -21.84
C LYS A 88 31.98 -17.03 -20.59
N ASN A 89 32.68 -17.16 -19.47
CA ASN A 89 32.29 -16.66 -18.15
C ASN A 89 31.04 -17.32 -17.53
N MET A 90 30.40 -18.27 -18.19
CA MET A 90 29.23 -18.92 -17.62
C MET A 90 29.62 -20.05 -16.66
N LYS A 91 29.28 -19.91 -15.38
CA LYS A 91 29.48 -20.92 -14.33
C LYS A 91 28.18 -21.62 -13.88
N LEU A 92 27.09 -21.46 -14.62
CA LEU A 92 25.78 -22.01 -14.23
C LEU A 92 25.75 -23.55 -14.17
N PHE A 93 26.76 -24.22 -14.75
CA PHE A 93 26.72 -25.65 -15.01
C PHE A 93 27.99 -26.38 -14.57
N GLY A 94 28.76 -25.80 -13.65
CA GLY A 94 30.03 -26.33 -13.13
C GLY A 94 31.23 -25.41 -13.44
N ASN A 95 32.44 -25.91 -13.13
CA ASN A 95 33.70 -25.20 -13.41
C ASN A 95 34.16 -25.33 -14.88
N ASP A 96 33.63 -26.31 -15.61
CA ASP A 96 33.99 -26.56 -17.00
C ASP A 96 32.97 -25.92 -17.96
N GLY A 97 33.47 -25.24 -19.00
CA GLY A 97 32.62 -24.60 -19.99
C GLY A 97 31.87 -25.60 -20.86
N ILE A 98 30.60 -25.33 -21.12
CA ILE A 98 29.77 -26.13 -22.03
C ILE A 98 30.08 -25.78 -23.48
N VAL A 99 30.25 -26.83 -24.29
CA VAL A 99 30.45 -26.73 -25.74
C VAL A 99 29.17 -27.15 -26.44
N TYR A 100 28.56 -26.21 -27.17
CA TYR A 100 27.35 -26.40 -27.95
C TYR A 100 27.74 -26.82 -29.37
N PRO A 101 27.32 -28.00 -29.85
CA PRO A 101 27.52 -28.40 -31.23
C PRO A 101 26.50 -27.64 -32.09
N LEU A 102 26.90 -26.63 -32.86
CA LEU A 102 25.97 -25.83 -33.65
C LEU A 102 25.61 -26.51 -34.97
N TYR A 103 26.63 -26.98 -35.69
CA TYR A 103 26.49 -27.61 -37.00
C TYR A 103 27.52 -28.73 -37.18
N ASN A 104 27.12 -29.81 -37.86
CA ASN A 104 28.05 -30.82 -38.38
C ASN A 104 27.69 -31.10 -39.84
N PHE A 105 28.46 -30.55 -40.78
CA PHE A 105 28.22 -30.74 -42.20
C PHE A 105 29.05 -31.90 -42.73
N TYR A 106 28.40 -32.81 -43.44
CA TYR A 106 29.10 -33.88 -44.16
C TYR A 106 29.82 -33.30 -45.38
N ILE A 107 31.07 -33.71 -45.57
CA ILE A 107 31.90 -33.32 -46.71
C ILE A 107 31.91 -34.49 -47.71
N ASN A 108 31.49 -34.21 -48.94
CA ASN A 108 31.66 -35.11 -50.06
C ASN A 108 32.73 -34.58 -51.02
N THR A 109 33.40 -35.48 -51.72
CA THR A 109 34.36 -35.14 -52.77
C THR A 109 33.74 -35.38 -54.14
N ASP A 110 33.63 -34.32 -54.93
CA ASP A 110 33.15 -34.40 -56.31
C ASP A 110 34.22 -33.78 -57.23
N ASN A 111 34.65 -34.49 -58.27
CA ASN A 111 35.68 -34.03 -59.22
C ASN A 111 36.97 -33.47 -58.57
N LYS A 112 37.45 -34.08 -57.47
CA LYS A 112 38.62 -33.63 -56.68
C LYS A 112 38.46 -32.27 -55.98
N GLU A 113 37.22 -31.82 -55.79
CA GLU A 113 36.88 -30.67 -54.97
C GLU A 113 35.96 -31.08 -53.83
N TYR A 114 36.18 -30.50 -52.65
CA TYR A 114 35.28 -30.70 -51.52
C TYR A 114 33.98 -29.93 -51.73
N LYS A 115 32.86 -30.60 -51.48
CA LYS A 115 31.52 -30.02 -51.42
C LYS A 115 30.91 -30.33 -50.05
N THR A 116 30.17 -29.37 -49.52
CA THR A 116 29.41 -29.52 -48.27
C THR A 116 27.93 -29.50 -48.59
N GLN A 117 27.17 -30.42 -48.00
CA GLN A 117 25.71 -30.32 -47.97
C GLN A 117 25.34 -29.30 -46.89
N VAL A 118 25.11 -28.06 -47.29
CA VAL A 118 24.61 -26.99 -46.41
C VAL A 118 23.24 -26.62 -46.91
N SER A 119 22.21 -26.78 -46.10
CA SER A 119 20.86 -26.30 -46.43
C SER A 119 20.85 -24.78 -46.65
N ASP A 120 20.22 -24.30 -47.71
CA ASP A 120 20.13 -22.86 -48.03
C ASP A 120 19.21 -22.09 -47.05
N HIS A 121 18.37 -22.80 -46.29
CA HIS A 121 17.42 -22.24 -45.32
C HIS A 121 17.87 -22.51 -43.88
N LEU A 122 19.02 -21.94 -43.49
CA LEU A 122 19.45 -22.00 -42.10
C LEU A 122 18.65 -20.98 -41.26
N GLU A 123 17.69 -21.45 -40.47
CA GLU A 123 17.03 -20.59 -39.47
C GLU A 123 17.99 -20.15 -38.35
N VAL A 124 17.60 -19.11 -37.60
CA VAL A 124 18.32 -18.65 -36.42
C VAL A 124 18.41 -19.75 -35.36
N VAL A 125 19.59 -19.93 -34.77
CA VAL A 125 19.80 -20.85 -33.65
C VAL A 125 19.84 -20.03 -32.37
N ARG A 126 18.81 -20.16 -31.53
CA ARG A 126 18.82 -19.59 -30.18
C ARG A 126 19.48 -20.59 -29.23
N VAL A 127 20.74 -20.34 -28.89
CA VAL A 127 21.52 -21.24 -28.02
C VAL A 127 21.07 -21.09 -26.57
N ILE A 128 20.74 -19.86 -26.15
CA ILE A 128 20.27 -19.55 -24.79
C ILE A 128 19.10 -18.60 -24.86
N ASP A 129 18.07 -18.89 -24.04
CA ASP A 129 16.98 -17.98 -23.78
C ASP A 129 16.84 -17.68 -22.29
N LYS A 130 16.86 -16.39 -21.95
CA LYS A 130 16.54 -15.84 -20.62
C LYS A 130 17.43 -16.38 -19.50
N MET A 131 18.73 -16.43 -19.75
CA MET A 131 19.70 -16.84 -18.75
C MET A 131 19.96 -15.72 -17.73
N PRO A 132 19.96 -16.02 -16.42
CA PRO A 132 20.24 -15.04 -15.38
C PRO A 132 21.68 -14.53 -15.47
N LEU A 133 21.83 -13.21 -15.47
CA LEU A 133 23.10 -12.51 -15.36
C LEU A 133 23.42 -12.34 -13.88
N THR A 134 24.53 -12.92 -13.44
CA THR A 134 25.09 -12.57 -12.13
C THR A 134 25.73 -11.19 -12.22
N SER A 135 25.70 -10.42 -11.13
CA SER A 135 26.19 -9.03 -11.02
C SER A 135 27.65 -8.82 -11.48
N THR A 136 28.42 -9.89 -11.67
CA THR A 136 29.82 -9.86 -12.10
C THR A 136 30.02 -10.08 -13.60
N GLN A 137 28.96 -10.38 -14.37
CA GLN A 137 29.07 -10.76 -15.78
C GLN A 137 28.37 -9.74 -16.67
N SER A 138 29.03 -8.59 -16.87
CA SER A 138 28.56 -7.54 -17.77
C SER A 138 28.65 -7.93 -19.26
N SER A 139 29.42 -8.97 -19.59
CA SER A 139 29.55 -9.50 -20.96
C SER A 139 29.64 -11.03 -20.95
N ILE A 140 28.67 -11.68 -21.60
CA ILE A 140 28.78 -13.09 -22.01
C ILE A 140 29.10 -13.10 -23.49
N ASP A 141 30.20 -13.76 -23.81
CA ASP A 141 30.70 -13.88 -25.17
C ASP A 141 30.62 -15.33 -25.62
N ALA A 142 29.97 -15.57 -26.76
CA ALA A 142 30.13 -16.83 -27.47
C ALA A 142 31.45 -16.82 -28.24
N VAL A 143 32.29 -17.81 -27.98
CA VAL A 143 33.43 -18.17 -28.83
C VAL A 143 32.94 -19.21 -29.81
N ILE A 144 33.05 -18.89 -31.09
CA ILE A 144 32.69 -19.81 -32.17
C ILE A 144 33.96 -20.46 -32.69
N ASN A 145 33.98 -21.79 -32.73
CA ASN A 145 35.10 -22.56 -33.26
C ASN A 145 34.60 -23.42 -34.43
N ALA A 146 35.31 -23.38 -35.56
CA ALA A 146 35.06 -24.29 -36.67
C ALA A 146 36.28 -25.19 -36.87
N LYS A 147 36.05 -26.48 -37.07
CA LYS A 147 37.10 -27.47 -37.32
C LYS A 147 36.71 -28.36 -38.49
N ALA A 148 37.64 -28.58 -39.40
CA ALA A 148 37.52 -29.60 -40.43
C ALA A 148 38.12 -30.90 -39.88
N ILE A 149 37.35 -32.00 -39.91
CA ILE A 149 37.69 -33.29 -39.32
C ILE A 149 37.98 -34.27 -40.43
N THR A 150 39.14 -34.91 -40.38
CA THR A 150 39.52 -35.97 -41.31
C THR A 150 38.94 -37.32 -40.88
N ASN A 151 38.87 -38.27 -41.81
CA ASN A 151 38.51 -39.66 -41.52
C ASN A 151 39.30 -40.30 -40.35
N SER A 152 40.57 -39.92 -40.18
CA SER A 152 41.44 -40.39 -39.09
C SER A 152 41.16 -39.72 -37.72
N GLN A 153 40.35 -38.66 -37.70
CA GLN A 153 40.02 -37.85 -36.51
C GLN A 153 38.58 -38.07 -36.06
N GLY A 154 37.91 -39.11 -36.55
CA GLY A 154 36.52 -39.41 -36.21
C GLY A 154 36.24 -39.50 -34.72
N ASP A 155 37.20 -39.92 -33.89
CA ASP A 155 36.98 -40.06 -32.45
C ASP A 155 36.89 -38.74 -31.70
N GLU A 156 37.27 -37.61 -32.31
CA GLU A 156 37.26 -36.30 -31.65
C GLU A 156 35.83 -35.82 -31.28
N ILE A 157 34.83 -36.07 -32.14
CA ILE A 157 33.43 -35.73 -31.84
C ILE A 157 32.90 -36.61 -30.69
N PHE A 158 33.22 -37.91 -30.70
CA PHE A 158 32.83 -38.82 -29.62
C PHE A 158 33.49 -38.43 -28.30
N GLY A 159 34.78 -38.06 -28.34
CA GLY A 159 35.51 -37.55 -27.18
C GLY A 159 34.90 -36.28 -26.60
N MET A 160 34.49 -35.32 -27.46
CA MET A 160 33.77 -34.13 -27.01
C MET A 160 32.45 -34.51 -26.33
N VAL A 161 31.61 -35.30 -26.99
CA VAL A 161 30.30 -35.69 -26.45
C VAL A 161 30.46 -36.42 -25.12
N ALA A 162 31.38 -37.40 -25.04
CA ALA A 162 31.66 -38.13 -23.81
C ALA A 162 32.12 -37.21 -22.68
N SER A 163 33.04 -36.28 -22.96
CA SER A 163 33.49 -35.29 -21.98
C SER A 163 32.35 -34.41 -21.48
N GLN A 164 31.46 -33.95 -22.37
CA GLN A 164 30.31 -33.12 -21.98
C GLN A 164 29.29 -33.93 -21.15
N LEU A 165 28.99 -35.17 -21.52
CA LEU A 165 28.08 -36.04 -20.76
C LEU A 165 28.62 -36.37 -19.36
N VAL A 166 29.92 -36.64 -19.22
CA VAL A 166 30.59 -36.85 -17.92
C VAL A 166 30.55 -35.58 -17.06
N ASN A 167 30.61 -34.41 -17.67
CA ASN A 167 30.50 -33.15 -16.94
C ASN A 167 29.06 -32.89 -16.48
N ILE A 168 28.07 -33.18 -17.32
CA ILE A 168 26.65 -33.08 -16.96
C ILE A 168 26.30 -34.08 -15.84
N SER A 169 26.84 -35.30 -15.87
CA SER A 169 26.54 -36.33 -14.85
C SER A 169 27.08 -36.00 -13.46
N LYS A 170 28.03 -35.06 -13.33
CA LYS A 170 28.56 -34.60 -12.04
C LYS A 170 27.64 -33.58 -11.35
N LEU A 171 26.58 -33.12 -12.02
CA LEU A 171 25.62 -32.17 -11.46
C LEU A 171 24.62 -32.89 -10.54
N THR A 172 24.45 -32.40 -9.31
CA THR A 172 23.55 -32.97 -8.30
C THR A 172 22.07 -32.83 -8.68
N SER A 173 21.72 -31.86 -9.52
CA SER A 173 20.34 -31.61 -9.98
C SER A 173 20.37 -30.98 -11.38
N PRO A 174 20.36 -31.78 -12.46
CA PRO A 174 20.39 -31.25 -13.82
C PRO A 174 19.06 -30.54 -14.16
N SER A 175 19.15 -29.34 -14.73
CA SER A 175 17.96 -28.60 -15.21
C SER A 175 17.37 -29.24 -16.48
N GLY A 176 16.11 -28.96 -16.81
CA GLY A 176 15.51 -29.41 -18.09
C GLY A 176 16.27 -28.93 -19.33
N ALA A 177 16.90 -27.77 -19.22
CA ALA A 177 17.89 -27.22 -20.15
C ALA A 177 19.07 -28.18 -20.41
N MET A 178 19.61 -28.83 -19.37
CA MET A 178 20.69 -29.82 -19.52
C MET A 178 20.22 -31.09 -20.22
N LEU A 179 19.04 -31.57 -19.89
CA LEU A 179 18.48 -32.75 -20.52
C LEU A 179 18.24 -32.52 -22.03
N SER A 180 17.83 -31.30 -22.41
CA SER A 180 17.72 -30.90 -23.81
C SER A 180 19.07 -30.94 -24.53
N LEU A 181 20.14 -30.48 -23.88
CA LEU A 181 21.50 -30.54 -24.42
C LEU A 181 22.01 -31.99 -24.57
N VAL A 182 21.69 -32.87 -23.62
CA VAL A 182 21.96 -34.32 -23.74
C VAL A 182 21.25 -34.91 -24.97
N GLY A 183 19.99 -34.52 -25.21
CA GLY A 183 19.25 -34.88 -26.42
C GLY A 183 19.93 -34.42 -27.70
N GLU A 184 20.46 -33.19 -27.72
CA GLU A 184 21.22 -32.65 -28.86
C GLU A 184 22.52 -33.40 -29.12
N PHE A 185 23.25 -33.81 -28.08
CA PHE A 185 24.40 -34.69 -28.25
C PHE A 185 24.01 -36.05 -28.84
N GLY A 186 22.89 -36.63 -28.40
CA GLY A 186 22.36 -37.86 -29.00
C GLY A 186 22.01 -37.69 -30.48
N ASN A 187 21.36 -36.58 -30.84
CA ASN A 187 21.03 -36.24 -32.22
C ASN A 187 22.28 -36.06 -33.09
N LEU A 188 23.33 -35.42 -32.57
CA LEU A 188 24.62 -35.29 -33.26
C LEU A 188 25.25 -36.65 -33.57
N LEU A 189 25.25 -37.57 -32.60
CA LEU A 189 25.78 -38.93 -32.80
C LEU A 189 24.97 -39.70 -33.84
N ASN A 190 23.64 -39.60 -33.79
CA ASN A 190 22.75 -40.29 -34.73
C ASN A 190 22.87 -39.75 -36.17
N THR A 191 22.89 -38.43 -36.34
CA THR A 191 23.05 -37.78 -37.66
C THR A 191 24.40 -38.09 -38.28
N ARG A 192 25.46 -38.10 -37.47
CA ARG A 192 26.79 -38.53 -37.90
C ARG A 192 26.80 -39.98 -38.37
N ASN A 193 26.22 -40.91 -37.61
CA ASN A 193 26.17 -42.32 -38.01
C ASN A 193 25.48 -42.51 -39.38
N ASN A 194 24.47 -41.67 -39.66
CA ASN A 194 23.74 -41.66 -40.92
C ASN A 194 24.38 -40.79 -42.02
N LYS A 195 25.56 -40.19 -41.79
CA LYS A 195 26.25 -39.26 -42.70
C LYS A 195 25.36 -38.10 -43.19
N LYS A 196 24.51 -37.59 -42.30
CA LYS A 196 23.61 -36.46 -42.57
C LYS A 196 24.12 -35.17 -41.94
N GLU A 197 23.63 -34.04 -42.42
CA GLU A 197 23.78 -32.74 -41.76
C GLU A 197 23.14 -32.79 -40.36
N TYR A 198 23.88 -32.29 -39.37
CA TYR A 198 23.35 -31.95 -38.06
C TYR A 198 23.24 -30.44 -37.92
N LYS A 199 22.11 -30.01 -37.37
CA LYS A 199 21.85 -28.63 -36.96
C LYS A 199 21.29 -28.65 -35.54
N PHE A 200 21.85 -27.83 -34.67
CA PHE A 200 21.31 -27.60 -33.33
C PHE A 200 19.91 -26.99 -33.42
N ASN A 201 18.93 -27.62 -32.78
CA ASN A 201 17.53 -27.18 -32.86
C ASN A 201 16.89 -26.92 -31.48
N SER A 202 17.52 -27.34 -30.39
CA SER A 202 17.03 -27.08 -29.05
C SER A 202 17.31 -25.64 -28.63
N THR A 203 16.33 -24.97 -28.05
CA THR A 203 16.56 -23.72 -27.32
C THR A 203 16.73 -24.04 -25.84
N ILE A 204 17.84 -23.62 -25.23
CA ILE A 204 18.04 -23.78 -23.79
C ILE A 204 17.25 -22.68 -23.08
N ARG A 205 16.02 -23.00 -22.66
CA ARG A 205 15.17 -22.12 -21.87
C ARG A 205 15.40 -22.40 -20.39
N LEU A 206 15.85 -21.39 -19.66
CA LEU A 206 15.96 -21.47 -18.19
C LEU A 206 14.74 -20.88 -17.49
N TYR A 207 13.93 -20.10 -18.20
CA TYR A 207 12.70 -19.49 -17.69
C TYR A 207 11.56 -19.70 -18.69
N GLU A 208 10.51 -20.41 -18.27
CA GLU A 208 9.28 -20.59 -19.02
C GLU A 208 8.20 -19.65 -18.47
N GLY A 209 7.42 -19.01 -19.36
CA GLY A 209 6.11 -18.47 -18.96
C GLY A 209 5.82 -16.98 -19.16
N GLN A 210 6.74 -16.13 -19.65
CA GLN A 210 6.40 -14.72 -19.95
C GLN A 210 7.22 -14.12 -21.10
N ASP A 211 6.61 -13.24 -21.90
CA ASP A 211 7.30 -12.38 -22.86
C ASP A 211 8.00 -11.24 -22.12
N PHE A 212 9.32 -11.32 -22.04
CA PHE A 212 10.15 -10.26 -21.48
C PHE A 212 10.46 -9.23 -22.57
N ASP A 213 10.47 -7.96 -22.21
CA ASP A 213 11.04 -6.93 -23.08
C ASP A 213 12.52 -7.25 -23.28
N THR A 214 12.92 -7.36 -24.54
CA THR A 214 14.29 -7.70 -24.94
C THR A 214 14.91 -6.51 -25.66
N ARG A 215 16.19 -6.27 -25.39
CA ARG A 215 16.96 -5.22 -26.03
C ARG A 215 18.36 -5.71 -26.37
N LEU A 216 18.81 -5.39 -27.57
CA LEU A 216 20.12 -5.73 -28.09
C LEU A 216 21.19 -5.11 -27.20
N HIS A 217 22.12 -5.94 -26.76
CA HIS A 217 23.26 -5.56 -25.96
C HIS A 217 24.54 -5.52 -26.79
N SER A 218 24.78 -6.57 -27.59
CA SER A 218 25.96 -6.62 -28.43
C SER A 218 25.79 -7.53 -29.64
N VAL A 219 26.55 -7.25 -30.70
CA VAL A 219 26.63 -8.08 -31.90
C VAL A 219 28.10 -8.32 -32.25
N ARG A 220 28.45 -9.58 -32.48
CA ARG A 220 29.78 -9.97 -32.96
C ARG A 220 29.66 -10.78 -34.23
N ILE A 221 30.49 -10.46 -35.21
CA ILE A 221 30.55 -11.21 -36.46
C ILE A 221 31.88 -11.92 -36.56
N TYR A 222 31.80 -13.24 -36.63
CA TYR A 222 32.93 -14.14 -36.77
C TYR A 222 32.97 -14.69 -38.19
N VAL A 223 34.11 -14.60 -38.87
CA VAL A 223 34.28 -15.08 -40.23
C VAL A 223 35.16 -16.33 -40.22
N PHE A 224 34.75 -17.34 -40.99
CA PHE A 224 35.46 -18.61 -41.11
C PHE A 224 36.39 -18.57 -42.31
N VAL A 225 37.69 -18.60 -42.05
CA VAL A 225 38.73 -18.47 -43.08
C VAL A 225 39.79 -19.56 -42.95
N PRO A 226 40.48 -19.92 -44.05
CA PRO A 226 41.66 -20.77 -43.93
C PRO A 226 42.77 -20.00 -43.18
N GLY A 227 43.60 -20.69 -42.39
CA GLY A 227 44.64 -20.04 -41.56
C GLY A 227 45.72 -19.23 -42.30
N THR A 228 45.69 -19.23 -43.64
CA THR A 228 46.51 -18.34 -44.47
C THR A 228 45.98 -16.91 -44.56
N VAL A 229 44.71 -16.67 -44.24
CA VAL A 229 44.07 -15.35 -44.24
C VAL A 229 44.30 -14.70 -42.87
N LYS A 230 45.13 -13.65 -42.83
CA LYS A 230 45.56 -13.03 -41.57
C LYS A 230 44.55 -12.05 -40.97
N THR A 231 43.80 -11.34 -41.82
CA THR A 231 42.87 -10.28 -41.38
C THR A 231 41.56 -10.36 -42.17
N VAL A 232 40.46 -10.05 -41.48
CA VAL A 232 39.13 -9.92 -42.06
C VAL A 232 38.50 -8.65 -41.50
N THR A 233 37.95 -7.80 -42.37
CA THR A 233 37.31 -6.56 -41.95
C THR A 233 35.99 -6.41 -42.69
N ILE A 234 34.90 -6.22 -41.93
CA ILE A 234 33.56 -6.00 -42.46
C ILE A 234 33.26 -4.50 -42.40
N LYS A 235 32.66 -3.95 -43.47
CA LYS A 235 32.26 -2.54 -43.51
C LYS A 235 31.16 -2.29 -42.49
N SER A 236 31.42 -1.42 -41.52
CA SER A 236 30.56 -1.25 -40.34
C SER A 236 29.38 -0.29 -40.54
N ILE A 237 29.52 0.77 -41.34
CA ILE A 237 28.62 1.95 -41.28
C ILE A 237 27.12 1.60 -41.41
N LYS A 238 26.73 0.85 -42.44
CA LYS A 238 25.32 0.47 -42.66
C LYS A 238 24.80 -0.48 -41.59
N LEU A 239 25.64 -1.42 -41.16
CA LEU A 239 25.30 -2.39 -40.13
C LEU A 239 25.14 -1.71 -38.77
N THR A 240 26.05 -0.81 -38.39
CA THR A 240 25.97 -0.04 -37.15
C THR A 240 24.69 0.80 -37.09
N ASP A 241 24.35 1.50 -38.18
CA ASP A 241 23.10 2.27 -38.27
C ASP A 241 21.86 1.37 -38.09
N TYR A 242 21.82 0.23 -38.80
CA TYR A 242 20.72 -0.73 -38.66
C TYR A 242 20.57 -1.27 -37.23
N LEU A 243 21.67 -1.69 -36.60
CA LEU A 243 21.66 -2.24 -35.24
C LEU A 243 21.18 -1.20 -34.21
N SER A 244 21.61 0.07 -34.34
CA SER A 244 21.18 1.14 -33.44
C SER A 244 19.69 1.48 -33.55
N LYS A 245 19.11 1.34 -34.75
CA LYS A 245 17.68 1.63 -35.02
C LYS A 245 16.75 0.46 -34.70
N ASN A 246 17.27 -0.77 -34.61
CA ASN A 246 16.48 -1.99 -34.44
C ASN A 246 16.92 -2.80 -33.21
N PRO A 247 16.85 -2.22 -31.99
CA PRO A 247 17.40 -2.87 -30.80
C PRO A 247 16.56 -4.05 -30.29
N ASN A 248 15.28 -4.18 -30.66
CA ASN A 248 14.41 -5.19 -30.02
C ASN A 248 14.44 -6.56 -30.73
N LYS A 249 14.68 -6.57 -32.05
CA LYS A 249 14.72 -7.80 -32.84
C LYS A 249 15.47 -7.57 -34.14
N LEU A 250 16.38 -8.48 -34.46
CA LEU A 250 17.12 -8.42 -35.72
C LEU A 250 16.46 -9.30 -36.79
N ASP A 251 16.28 -8.73 -37.97
CA ASP A 251 15.83 -9.42 -39.17
C ASP A 251 17.04 -10.02 -39.89
N ARG A 252 16.98 -11.33 -40.17
CA ARG A 252 18.06 -12.08 -40.83
C ARG A 252 18.45 -11.47 -42.19
N ARG A 253 17.45 -11.10 -43.02
CA ARG A 253 17.70 -10.56 -44.37
C ARG A 253 18.37 -9.20 -44.28
N MET A 254 17.91 -8.36 -43.35
CA MET A 254 18.53 -7.05 -43.11
C MET A 254 19.95 -7.17 -42.57
N ILE A 255 20.22 -8.12 -41.66
CA ILE A 255 21.60 -8.40 -41.22
C ILE A 255 22.48 -8.76 -42.40
N GLU A 256 22.03 -9.65 -43.29
CA GLU A 256 22.79 -10.07 -44.47
C GLU A 256 23.09 -8.90 -45.41
N GLU A 257 22.06 -8.11 -45.74
CA GLU A 257 22.15 -6.97 -46.66
C GLU A 257 23.07 -5.87 -46.10
N MET A 258 22.89 -5.52 -44.83
CA MET A 258 23.64 -4.43 -44.19
C MET A 258 25.09 -4.83 -43.89
N THR A 259 25.35 -6.12 -43.63
CA THR A 259 26.72 -6.65 -43.50
C THR A 259 27.44 -6.61 -44.84
N GLY A 260 26.75 -6.99 -45.93
CA GLY A 260 27.28 -6.92 -47.30
C GLY A 260 28.55 -7.74 -47.55
N TYR A 261 28.91 -8.64 -46.62
CA TYR A 261 30.12 -9.45 -46.68
C TYR A 261 29.84 -10.72 -47.48
N LYS A 262 30.61 -10.93 -48.55
CA LYS A 262 30.41 -12.07 -49.44
C LYS A 262 31.59 -13.04 -49.41
N ASP A 263 32.80 -12.63 -49.09
CA ASP A 263 33.99 -13.44 -49.43
C ASP A 263 34.01 -14.86 -48.83
N TYR A 264 33.64 -14.99 -47.56
CA TYR A 264 33.65 -16.25 -46.82
C TYR A 264 32.37 -16.44 -45.98
N PRO A 265 32.10 -17.67 -45.50
CA PRO A 265 31.07 -17.94 -44.51
C PRO A 265 31.31 -17.14 -43.24
N PHE A 266 30.23 -16.63 -42.63
CA PHE A 266 30.32 -15.88 -41.38
C PHE A 266 29.14 -16.17 -40.45
N MET A 267 29.38 -15.98 -39.16
CA MET A 267 28.42 -16.19 -38.10
C MET A 267 28.22 -14.90 -37.33
N VAL A 268 26.96 -14.51 -37.16
CA VAL A 268 26.56 -13.36 -36.36
C VAL A 268 26.04 -13.88 -35.02
N VAL A 269 26.64 -13.40 -33.94
CA VAL A 269 26.20 -13.66 -32.56
C VAL A 269 25.56 -12.38 -32.06
N ALA A 270 24.25 -12.41 -31.81
CA ALA A 270 23.49 -11.30 -31.26
C ALA A 270 23.07 -11.62 -29.82
N ASN A 271 23.51 -10.78 -28.89
CA ASN A 271 23.18 -10.88 -27.48
C ASN A 271 22.11 -9.85 -27.13
N TYR A 272 21.05 -10.30 -26.48
CA TYR A 272 19.97 -9.46 -25.97
C TYR A 272 19.93 -9.57 -24.45
N LYS A 273 19.72 -8.44 -23.78
CA LYS A 273 19.30 -8.46 -22.38
C LYS A 273 17.78 -8.41 -22.30
N SER A 274 17.22 -9.12 -21.34
CA SER A 274 15.78 -9.12 -21.06
C SER A 274 15.48 -8.53 -19.69
N LEU A 275 14.42 -7.75 -19.65
CA LEU A 275 13.91 -7.10 -18.45
C LEU A 275 13.20 -8.11 -17.56
N TYR A 276 13.42 -8.05 -16.25
CA TYR A 276 12.62 -8.79 -15.28
C TYR A 276 11.17 -8.31 -15.29
N ARG A 277 10.23 -9.25 -15.17
CA ARG A 277 8.81 -8.95 -15.04
C ARG A 277 8.20 -9.79 -13.93
N MET A 278 7.31 -9.14 -13.19
CA MET A 278 6.48 -9.77 -12.17
C MET A 278 5.19 -10.28 -12.80
N ASP A 279 4.62 -11.35 -12.23
CA ASP A 279 3.22 -11.70 -12.49
C ASP A 279 2.34 -10.56 -11.94
N VAL A 280 1.64 -9.85 -12.83
CA VAL A 280 0.69 -8.78 -12.49
C VAL A 280 -0.51 -9.39 -11.81
N LEU A 281 -0.93 -8.82 -10.67
CA LEU A 281 -2.06 -9.31 -9.89
C LEU A 281 -3.14 -8.24 -9.77
N THR A 282 -4.38 -8.64 -10.03
CA THR A 282 -5.55 -7.84 -9.66
C THR A 282 -5.95 -8.12 -8.22
N GLY A 283 -6.65 -7.16 -7.59
CA GLY A 283 -7.04 -7.26 -6.18
C GLY A 283 -7.84 -8.52 -5.85
N ASP A 284 -8.68 -9.00 -6.77
CA ASP A 284 -9.53 -10.17 -6.56
C ASP A 284 -8.74 -11.48 -6.60
N GLU A 285 -7.69 -11.56 -7.43
CA GLU A 285 -6.82 -12.74 -7.59
C GLU A 285 -5.96 -13.00 -6.35
N VAL A 286 -5.70 -11.97 -5.54
CA VAL A 286 -4.89 -12.12 -4.32
C VAL A 286 -5.62 -12.97 -3.27
N THR A 287 -5.10 -14.18 -3.07
CA THR A 287 -5.56 -15.18 -2.09
C THR A 287 -4.36 -15.78 -1.35
N LEU A 288 -4.58 -16.35 -0.15
CA LEU A 288 -3.50 -16.96 0.63
C LEU A 288 -2.82 -18.13 -0.10
N ASP A 289 -3.58 -18.92 -0.86
CA ASP A 289 -3.02 -20.02 -1.69
C ASP A 289 -2.09 -19.49 -2.79
N LEU A 290 -2.51 -18.44 -3.49
CA LEU A 290 -1.69 -17.80 -4.52
C LEU A 290 -0.40 -17.22 -3.92
N ILE A 291 -0.49 -16.59 -2.75
CA ILE A 291 0.66 -16.01 -2.04
C ILE A 291 1.68 -17.12 -1.69
N GLU A 292 1.23 -18.26 -1.15
CA GLU A 292 2.15 -19.34 -0.79
C GLU A 292 2.76 -20.02 -2.03
N LYS A 293 1.98 -20.19 -3.10
CA LYS A 293 2.51 -20.65 -4.41
C LYS A 293 3.56 -19.69 -4.97
N ARG A 294 3.33 -18.37 -4.91
CA ARG A 294 4.29 -17.36 -5.36
C ARG A 294 5.56 -17.40 -4.51
N LYS A 295 5.43 -17.50 -3.19
CA LYS A 295 6.56 -17.62 -2.27
C LYS A 295 7.44 -18.84 -2.59
N GLN A 296 6.85 -20.00 -2.84
CA GLN A 296 7.57 -21.20 -3.26
C GLN A 296 8.24 -21.01 -4.63
N LYS A 297 7.54 -20.44 -5.62
CA LYS A 297 8.08 -20.12 -6.95
C LYS A 297 9.30 -19.21 -6.85
N VAL A 298 9.21 -18.14 -6.06
CA VAL A 298 10.30 -17.17 -5.82
C VAL A 298 11.49 -17.83 -5.13
N GLN A 299 11.24 -18.64 -4.09
CA GLN A 299 12.30 -19.37 -3.37
C GLN A 299 13.04 -20.35 -4.29
N ASN A 300 12.31 -21.17 -5.04
CA ASN A 300 12.88 -22.10 -6.00
C ASN A 300 13.69 -21.39 -7.09
N ALA A 301 13.17 -20.26 -7.60
CA ALA A 301 13.88 -19.45 -8.60
C ALA A 301 15.20 -18.90 -8.04
N TYR A 302 15.22 -18.46 -6.78
CA TYR A 302 16.44 -17.98 -6.13
C TYR A 302 17.45 -19.09 -5.87
N GLU A 303 17.02 -20.25 -5.36
CA GLU A 303 17.88 -21.42 -5.13
C GLU A 303 18.52 -21.94 -6.42
N GLN A 304 17.78 -21.86 -7.53
CA GLN A 304 18.28 -22.19 -8.87
C GLN A 304 19.12 -21.06 -9.50
N LYS A 305 19.39 -19.97 -8.76
CA LYS A 305 20.12 -18.78 -9.22
C LYS A 305 19.49 -18.13 -10.45
N LEU A 306 18.16 -18.22 -10.58
CA LEU A 306 17.39 -17.64 -11.68
C LEU A 306 17.05 -16.17 -11.50
N VAL A 307 17.20 -15.65 -10.28
CA VAL A 307 16.88 -14.28 -9.90
C VAL A 307 18.02 -13.76 -9.01
N ASN A 308 18.39 -12.49 -9.18
CA ASN A 308 19.43 -11.87 -8.34
C ASN A 308 18.94 -11.60 -6.90
N ASP A 309 19.88 -11.43 -5.97
CA ASP A 309 19.61 -11.24 -4.54
C ASP A 309 18.67 -10.07 -4.26
N GLU A 310 18.83 -8.97 -5.00
CA GLU A 310 18.04 -7.76 -4.79
C GLU A 310 16.59 -7.91 -5.27
N THR A 311 16.38 -8.57 -6.41
CA THR A 311 15.04 -8.89 -6.93
C THR A 311 14.36 -9.92 -6.04
N PHE A 312 15.09 -10.93 -5.57
CA PHE A 312 14.58 -11.89 -4.60
C PHE A 312 14.13 -11.21 -3.30
N ARG A 313 14.93 -10.26 -2.79
CA ARG A 313 14.60 -9.46 -1.60
C ARG A 313 13.31 -8.66 -1.81
N GLN A 314 13.16 -8.00 -2.96
CA GLN A 314 11.97 -7.23 -3.30
C GLN A 314 10.72 -8.13 -3.47
N GLU A 315 10.84 -9.27 -4.14
CA GLU A 315 9.74 -10.26 -4.24
C GLU A 315 9.29 -10.74 -2.86
N LYS A 316 10.22 -11.07 -1.97
CA LYS A 316 9.88 -11.49 -0.60
C LYS A 316 9.11 -10.41 0.15
N LEU A 317 9.55 -9.16 0.04
CA LEU A 317 8.86 -8.02 0.66
C LEU A 317 7.51 -7.73 0.02
N TYR A 318 7.36 -7.98 -1.28
CA TYR A 318 6.08 -7.85 -1.97
C TYR A 318 5.10 -8.96 -1.56
N VAL A 319 5.58 -10.20 -1.38
CA VAL A 319 4.79 -11.31 -0.84
C VAL A 319 4.24 -10.99 0.55
N GLU A 320 5.06 -10.43 1.44
CA GLU A 320 4.59 -9.99 2.77
C GLU A 320 3.55 -8.86 2.67
N PHE A 321 3.72 -7.94 1.73
CA PHE A 321 2.74 -6.88 1.48
C PHE A 321 1.40 -7.44 0.95
N LEU A 322 1.44 -8.42 0.04
CA LEU A 322 0.23 -9.13 -0.44
C LEU A 322 -0.47 -9.87 0.69
N ARG A 323 0.28 -10.41 1.65
CA ARG A 323 -0.27 -11.07 2.84
C ARG A 323 -1.08 -10.09 3.71
N VAL A 324 -0.54 -8.90 3.98
CA VAL A 324 -1.27 -7.84 4.70
C VAL A 324 -2.56 -7.47 3.96
N PHE A 325 -2.51 -7.35 2.63
CA PHE A 325 -3.71 -7.10 1.82
C PHE A 325 -4.74 -8.25 1.88
N ALA A 326 -4.28 -9.50 1.86
CA ALA A 326 -5.16 -10.67 2.00
C ALA A 326 -5.83 -10.74 3.39
N GLU A 327 -5.09 -10.43 4.46
CA GLU A 327 -5.62 -10.32 5.83
C GLU A 327 -6.69 -9.22 5.90
N MET A 328 -6.44 -8.06 5.28
CA MET A 328 -7.44 -6.98 5.15
C MET A 328 -8.71 -7.46 4.41
N LYS A 329 -8.57 -8.16 3.27
CA LYS A 329 -9.72 -8.72 2.52
C LYS A 329 -10.51 -9.72 3.36
N GLN A 330 -9.85 -10.55 4.15
CA GLN A 330 -10.51 -11.50 5.05
C GLN A 330 -11.34 -10.77 6.11
N ASN A 331 -10.78 -9.74 6.75
CA ASN A 331 -11.50 -8.91 7.71
C ASN A 331 -12.70 -8.20 7.06
N LEU A 332 -12.54 -7.75 5.82
CA LEU A 332 -13.60 -7.12 5.03
C LEU A 332 -14.74 -8.08 4.68
N ASN A 333 -14.45 -9.33 4.34
CA ASN A 333 -15.46 -10.36 4.13
C ASN A 333 -16.21 -10.68 5.43
N THR A 334 -15.50 -10.82 6.55
CA THR A 334 -16.09 -11.02 7.88
C THR A 334 -16.99 -9.85 8.28
N TYR A 335 -16.55 -8.61 8.02
CA TYR A 335 -17.36 -7.41 8.24
C TYR A 335 -18.64 -7.43 7.41
N ARG A 336 -18.56 -7.72 6.10
CA ARG A 336 -19.74 -7.78 5.21
C ARG A 336 -20.77 -8.83 5.66
N LEU A 337 -20.31 -9.98 6.15
CA LEU A 337 -21.18 -11.03 6.69
C LEU A 337 -21.88 -10.58 7.97
N ASN A 338 -21.14 -9.95 8.89
CA ASN A 338 -21.67 -9.53 10.20
C ASN A 338 -22.49 -8.24 10.15
N TYR A 339 -22.23 -7.36 9.19
CA TYR A 339 -22.98 -6.12 8.99
C TYR A 339 -24.47 -6.40 8.83
N ARG A 340 -24.84 -7.50 8.16
CA ARG A 340 -26.23 -7.94 7.99
C ARG A 340 -26.89 -8.41 9.30
N ASN A 341 -26.10 -8.81 10.29
CA ASN A 341 -26.58 -9.33 11.57
C ASN A 341 -26.71 -8.26 12.67
N ASN A 342 -26.44 -6.99 12.35
CA ASN A 342 -26.74 -5.78 13.14
C ASN A 342 -26.16 -5.69 14.57
N SER A 343 -25.06 -6.38 14.88
CA SER A 343 -24.35 -6.22 16.16
C SER A 343 -23.31 -5.09 16.09
N SER A 344 -23.58 -3.93 16.70
CA SER A 344 -22.70 -2.75 16.69
C SER A 344 -21.29 -3.07 17.24
N GLU A 345 -21.17 -3.77 18.37
CA GLU A 345 -19.86 -4.10 18.96
C GLU A 345 -19.03 -5.03 18.06
N ILE A 346 -19.67 -6.03 17.43
CA ILE A 346 -18.98 -6.95 16.50
C ILE A 346 -18.56 -6.19 15.23
N ASN A 347 -19.43 -5.32 14.72
CA ASN A 347 -19.14 -4.51 13.54
C ASN A 347 -17.99 -3.53 13.80
N ALA A 348 -17.96 -2.87 14.96
CA ALA A 348 -16.87 -1.97 15.35
C ALA A 348 -15.53 -2.71 15.45
N LYS A 349 -15.51 -3.93 16.03
CA LYS A 349 -14.29 -4.75 16.11
C LYS A 349 -13.77 -5.18 14.75
N ASN A 350 -14.66 -5.68 13.88
CA ASN A 350 -14.27 -6.10 12.53
C ASN A 350 -13.78 -4.90 11.70
N LEU A 351 -14.48 -3.76 11.79
CA LEU A 351 -14.09 -2.52 11.12
C LEU A 351 -12.72 -2.04 11.60
N PHE A 352 -12.46 -2.10 12.91
CA PHE A 352 -11.16 -1.75 13.47
C PHE A 352 -10.04 -2.67 12.96
N GLY A 353 -10.31 -3.98 12.82
CA GLY A 353 -9.36 -4.91 12.20
C GLY A 353 -9.04 -4.56 10.74
N ILE A 354 -10.03 -4.09 9.96
CA ILE A 354 -9.79 -3.58 8.59
C ILE A 354 -8.92 -2.32 8.62
N VAL A 355 -9.21 -1.38 9.53
CA VAL A 355 -8.45 -0.14 9.73
C VAL A 355 -6.99 -0.43 10.07
N GLN A 356 -6.72 -1.40 10.95
CA GLN A 356 -5.37 -1.80 11.33
C GLN A 356 -4.59 -2.34 10.13
N GLU A 357 -5.15 -3.30 9.38
CA GLU A 357 -4.46 -3.87 8.22
C GLU A 357 -4.29 -2.85 7.09
N TYR A 358 -5.26 -1.96 6.85
CA TYR A 358 -5.13 -0.91 5.86
C TYR A 358 -4.04 0.11 6.24
N LYS A 359 -3.94 0.49 7.52
CA LYS A 359 -2.83 1.32 8.02
C LYS A 359 -1.49 0.61 7.81
N ARG A 360 -1.39 -0.67 8.17
CA ARG A 360 -0.18 -1.49 8.01
C ARG A 360 0.22 -1.61 6.55
N LEU A 361 -0.75 -1.76 5.65
CA LEU A 361 -0.53 -1.82 4.20
C LEU A 361 0.10 -0.51 3.70
N LYS A 362 -0.47 0.64 4.06
CA LYS A 362 0.08 1.95 3.71
C LYS A 362 1.47 2.19 4.29
N ALA A 363 1.68 1.86 5.57
CA ALA A 363 2.98 2.01 6.22
C ALA A 363 4.05 1.12 5.56
N THR A 364 3.69 -0.11 5.17
CA THR A 364 4.60 -1.00 4.45
C THR A 364 5.01 -0.42 3.11
N PHE A 365 4.05 0.16 2.36
CA PHE A 365 4.33 0.84 1.10
C PHE A 365 5.24 2.07 1.29
N ASP A 366 4.94 2.95 2.24
CA ASP A 366 5.76 4.15 2.51
C ASP A 366 7.20 3.78 2.91
N ALA A 367 7.36 2.71 3.69
CA ALA A 367 8.65 2.16 4.04
C ALA A 367 9.41 1.66 2.80
N ARG A 368 8.73 0.99 1.85
CA ARG A 368 9.35 0.55 0.59
C ARG A 368 9.73 1.75 -0.29
N GLU A 369 8.88 2.77 -0.42
CA GLU A 369 9.19 3.99 -1.19
C GLU A 369 10.47 4.66 -0.68
N THR A 370 10.65 4.68 0.64
CA THR A 370 11.84 5.27 1.28
C THR A 370 13.07 4.39 1.06
N GLU A 371 12.97 3.09 1.39
CA GLU A 371 14.07 2.13 1.35
C GLU A 371 14.64 1.95 -0.07
N PHE A 372 13.77 1.95 -1.09
CA PHE A 372 14.12 1.68 -2.47
C PHE A 372 14.05 2.91 -3.39
N SER A 373 14.10 4.12 -2.82
CA SER A 373 14.00 5.38 -3.55
C SER A 373 14.98 5.53 -4.72
N LYS A 374 16.17 4.91 -4.62
CA LYS A 374 17.22 4.93 -5.67
C LYS A 374 17.35 3.63 -6.48
N ASN A 375 16.56 2.60 -6.16
CA ASN A 375 16.67 1.30 -6.80
C ASN A 375 15.81 1.27 -8.08
N SER A 376 16.44 1.05 -9.25
CA SER A 376 15.75 1.09 -10.54
C SER A 376 14.74 -0.05 -10.70
N THR A 377 15.08 -1.26 -10.23
CA THR A 377 14.16 -2.41 -10.22
C THR A 377 12.88 -2.09 -9.47
N TYR A 378 12.97 -1.46 -8.30
CA TYR A 378 11.79 -1.04 -7.55
C TYR A 378 10.99 0.02 -8.31
N GLN A 379 11.65 1.09 -8.76
CA GLN A 379 10.97 2.22 -9.40
C GLN A 379 10.24 1.81 -10.69
N ASN A 380 10.84 0.93 -11.48
CA ASN A 380 10.35 0.57 -12.81
C ASN A 380 9.41 -0.64 -12.79
N ILE A 381 9.55 -1.54 -11.82
CA ILE A 381 8.79 -2.82 -11.77
C ILE A 381 7.89 -2.86 -10.55
N PHE A 382 8.45 -2.97 -9.35
CA PHE A 382 7.67 -3.26 -8.13
C PHE A 382 6.72 -2.13 -7.73
N ARG A 383 7.14 -0.88 -7.86
CA ARG A 383 6.40 0.30 -7.38
C ARG A 383 4.98 0.37 -7.94
N ASN A 384 4.80 0.05 -9.22
CA ASN A 384 3.49 0.09 -9.86
C ASN A 384 2.58 -1.04 -9.34
N GLU A 385 3.15 -2.22 -9.07
CA GLU A 385 2.41 -3.35 -8.49
C GLU A 385 1.92 -3.03 -7.06
N TYR A 386 2.78 -2.44 -6.22
CA TYR A 386 2.35 -1.95 -4.91
C TYR A 386 1.21 -0.92 -5.01
N LYS A 387 1.31 0.04 -5.94
CA LYS A 387 0.28 1.06 -6.17
C LYS A 387 -1.03 0.46 -6.65
N ALA A 388 -0.99 -0.55 -7.52
CA ALA A 388 -2.18 -1.23 -8.02
C ALA A 388 -2.95 -1.92 -6.88
N ILE A 389 -2.25 -2.63 -6.00
CA ILE A 389 -2.87 -3.27 -4.82
C ILE A 389 -3.41 -2.23 -3.83
N LEU A 390 -2.69 -1.14 -3.58
CA LEU A 390 -3.21 -0.04 -2.75
C LEU A 390 -4.48 0.58 -3.35
N ALA A 391 -4.52 0.79 -4.66
CA ALA A 391 -5.70 1.32 -5.34
C ALA A 391 -6.90 0.37 -5.20
N ASN A 392 -6.68 -0.95 -5.28
CA ASN A 392 -7.73 -1.94 -5.02
C ASN A 392 -8.19 -1.91 -3.55
N ALA A 393 -7.28 -1.76 -2.59
CA ALA A 393 -7.63 -1.59 -1.18
C ALA A 393 -8.50 -0.34 -0.97
N ASP A 394 -8.11 0.78 -1.58
CA ASP A 394 -8.86 2.03 -1.53
C ASP A 394 -10.28 1.86 -2.09
N LEU A 395 -10.44 1.15 -3.22
CA LEU A 395 -11.75 0.89 -3.83
C LEU A 395 -12.64 0.03 -2.94
N TYR A 396 -12.08 -0.99 -2.29
CA TYR A 396 -12.87 -1.83 -1.37
C TYR A 396 -13.39 -1.06 -0.16
N LEU A 397 -12.66 -0.03 0.29
CA LEU A 397 -13.08 0.82 1.40
C LEU A 397 -14.11 1.89 1.02
N GLU A 398 -14.38 2.13 -0.26
CA GLU A 398 -15.45 3.04 -0.70
C GLU A 398 -16.84 2.38 -0.72
N ALA A 399 -16.95 1.10 -0.34
CA ALA A 399 -18.19 0.33 -0.50
C ALA A 399 -19.35 0.79 0.40
N ASP A 400 -19.08 1.36 1.58
CA ASP A 400 -20.10 1.91 2.49
C ASP A 400 -19.54 3.04 3.38
N HIS A 401 -20.42 3.72 4.11
CA HIS A 401 -20.08 4.86 4.96
C HIS A 401 -19.05 4.53 6.06
N ASN A 402 -19.15 3.34 6.68
CA ASN A 402 -18.25 2.96 7.76
C ASN A 402 -16.86 2.62 7.23
N LEU A 403 -16.78 1.90 6.11
CA LEU A 403 -15.52 1.61 5.45
C LEU A 403 -14.83 2.88 4.95
N LYS A 404 -15.62 3.81 4.38
CA LYS A 404 -15.11 5.11 3.95
C LYS A 404 -14.61 5.95 5.13
N GLY A 405 -15.36 5.98 6.23
CA GLY A 405 -14.91 6.60 7.48
C GLY A 405 -13.65 5.96 8.03
N GLY A 406 -13.49 4.64 7.92
CA GLY A 406 -12.27 3.92 8.30
C GLY A 406 -11.06 4.33 7.46
N LYS A 407 -11.24 4.50 6.14
CA LYS A 407 -10.21 5.05 5.24
C LYS A 407 -9.83 6.48 5.63
N GLU A 408 -10.80 7.35 5.89
CA GLU A 408 -10.58 8.73 6.32
C GLU A 408 -9.83 8.80 7.66
N LEU A 409 -10.18 7.92 8.61
CA LEU A 409 -9.49 7.79 9.89
C LEU A 409 -8.01 7.42 9.69
N VAL A 410 -7.71 6.40 8.88
CA VAL A 410 -6.31 6.00 8.61
C VAL A 410 -5.52 7.11 7.93
N ASN A 411 -6.11 7.80 6.95
CA ASN A 411 -5.46 8.93 6.28
C ASN A 411 -5.14 10.06 7.25
N THR A 412 -6.13 10.42 8.08
CA THR A 412 -5.97 11.48 9.09
C THR A 412 -4.90 11.11 10.12
N MET A 413 -4.87 9.85 10.57
CA MET A 413 -3.81 9.36 11.46
C MET A 413 -2.44 9.47 10.82
N ARG A 414 -2.30 9.06 9.56
CA ARG A 414 -1.02 9.11 8.84
C ARG A 414 -0.53 10.55 8.65
N GLU A 415 -1.44 11.48 8.37
CA GLU A 415 -1.15 12.92 8.30
C GLU A 415 -0.70 13.47 9.66
N LEU A 416 -1.39 13.11 10.75
CA LEU A 416 -1.05 13.54 12.11
C LEU A 416 0.30 13.00 12.59
N GLU A 417 0.65 11.77 12.22
CA GLU A 417 1.93 11.12 12.57
C GLU A 417 3.11 11.73 11.79
N ASN A 418 2.94 11.97 10.48
CA ASN A 418 4.01 12.46 9.61
C ASN A 418 4.18 13.98 9.67
N GLU A 419 3.11 14.74 9.92
CA GLU A 419 3.12 16.21 9.90
C GLU A 419 2.46 16.80 11.16
N PRO A 420 3.01 16.60 12.37
CA PRO A 420 2.37 17.03 13.61
C PRO A 420 2.14 18.55 13.70
N LYS A 421 2.89 19.36 12.94
CA LYS A 421 2.77 20.82 12.92
C LYS A 421 1.53 21.33 12.16
N THR A 422 0.97 20.54 11.24
CA THR A 422 -0.14 21.02 10.40
C THR A 422 -1.44 21.19 11.17
N TRP A 423 -1.56 20.63 12.39
CA TRP A 423 -2.77 20.58 13.20
C TRP A 423 -2.74 21.47 14.46
N ASN A 424 -1.87 22.48 14.51
CA ASN A 424 -1.70 23.34 15.68
C ASN A 424 -2.80 24.40 15.87
N THR A 425 -3.73 24.54 14.91
CA THR A 425 -4.83 25.51 14.99
C THR A 425 -6.12 24.85 15.46
N PRO A 426 -6.96 25.53 16.27
CA PRO A 426 -8.23 24.98 16.76
C PRO A 426 -9.13 24.36 15.68
N ASP A 427 -9.34 25.05 14.56
CA ASP A 427 -10.25 24.59 13.50
C ASP A 427 -9.78 23.27 12.85
N LYS A 428 -8.46 23.13 12.68
CA LYS A 428 -7.87 21.92 12.13
C LYS A 428 -7.97 20.77 13.13
N ARG A 429 -7.73 20.99 14.43
CA ARG A 429 -7.94 19.95 15.46
C ARG A 429 -9.38 19.48 15.49
N GLU A 430 -10.32 20.40 15.38
CA GLU A 430 -11.75 20.07 15.33
C GLU A 430 -12.10 19.22 14.10
N ALA A 431 -11.57 19.58 12.92
CA ALA A 431 -11.73 18.80 11.70
C ALA A 431 -11.08 17.40 11.80
N ALA A 432 -9.89 17.30 12.42
CA ALA A 432 -9.25 16.00 12.69
C ALA A 432 -10.08 15.14 13.64
N LEU A 433 -10.57 15.70 14.75
CA LEU A 433 -11.45 15.00 15.69
C LEU A 433 -12.74 14.54 15.01
N ALA A 434 -13.31 15.33 14.11
CA ALA A 434 -14.46 14.93 13.31
C ALA A 434 -14.17 13.68 12.47
N LYS A 435 -13.02 13.63 11.81
CA LYS A 435 -12.58 12.46 11.00
C LYS A 435 -12.22 11.25 11.86
N LEU A 436 -11.56 11.45 13.00
CA LEU A 436 -11.21 10.37 13.94
C LEU A 436 -12.43 9.74 14.61
N TYR A 437 -13.52 10.50 14.75
CA TYR A 437 -14.82 10.03 15.21
C TYR A 437 -15.81 9.74 14.08
N ALA A 438 -15.36 9.67 12.82
CA ALA A 438 -16.22 9.36 11.68
C ALA A 438 -16.80 7.93 11.73
N ILE A 439 -16.13 7.04 12.48
CA ILE A 439 -16.58 5.67 12.72
C ILE A 439 -16.75 5.40 14.22
N GLU A 440 -17.64 4.47 14.55
CA GLU A 440 -17.76 3.93 15.89
C GLU A 440 -16.57 3.00 16.16
N LEU A 441 -15.67 3.43 17.05
CA LEU A 441 -14.56 2.61 17.50
C LEU A 441 -15.01 1.63 18.60
N PRO A 442 -14.36 0.45 18.71
CA PRO A 442 -14.55 -0.44 19.85
C PRO A 442 -14.32 0.28 21.19
N ARG A 443 -14.80 -0.35 22.27
CA ARG A 443 -14.60 0.17 23.63
C ARG A 443 -13.12 0.40 23.93
N LYS A 444 -12.82 1.38 24.79
CA LYS A 444 -11.45 1.78 25.12
C LYS A 444 -10.61 0.61 25.64
N GLU A 445 -11.23 -0.31 26.39
CA GLU A 445 -10.57 -1.50 26.93
C GLU A 445 -10.11 -2.44 25.82
N PHE A 446 -10.90 -2.58 24.74
CA PHE A 446 -10.51 -3.38 23.58
C PHE A 446 -9.39 -2.71 22.79
N LEU A 447 -9.51 -1.41 22.52
CA LEU A 447 -8.47 -0.65 21.79
C LEU A 447 -7.12 -0.71 22.51
N ALA A 448 -7.13 -0.61 23.84
CA ALA A 448 -5.93 -0.68 24.67
C ALA A 448 -5.20 -2.04 24.63
N THR A 449 -5.82 -3.09 24.09
CA THR A 449 -5.15 -4.40 23.91
C THR A 449 -4.18 -4.43 22.72
N SER A 450 -4.24 -3.44 21.83
CA SER A 450 -3.42 -3.37 20.63
C SER A 450 -2.57 -2.09 20.61
N VAL A 451 -1.36 -2.17 20.05
CA VAL A 451 -0.46 -1.02 19.93
C VAL A 451 -1.09 0.08 19.07
N GLU A 452 -1.77 -0.30 18.00
CA GLU A 452 -2.47 0.64 17.11
C GLU A 452 -3.65 1.30 17.81
N GLY A 453 -4.45 0.54 18.56
CA GLY A 453 -5.58 1.09 19.31
C GLY A 453 -5.13 2.06 20.40
N GLU A 454 -4.04 1.74 21.11
CA GLU A 454 -3.44 2.65 22.08
C GLU A 454 -2.91 3.94 21.41
N ALA A 455 -2.28 3.83 20.24
CA ALA A 455 -1.82 4.98 19.47
C ALA A 455 -2.98 5.91 19.05
N VAL A 456 -4.11 5.34 18.60
CA VAL A 456 -5.33 6.09 18.28
C VAL A 456 -5.85 6.84 19.51
N LEU A 457 -5.96 6.15 20.64
CA LEU A 457 -6.43 6.74 21.89
C LEU A 457 -5.53 7.89 22.37
N LYS A 458 -4.20 7.70 22.31
CA LYS A 458 -3.21 8.73 22.66
C LYS A 458 -3.32 9.96 21.76
N LEU A 459 -3.49 9.75 20.46
CA LEU A 459 -3.59 10.83 19.49
C LEU A 459 -4.88 11.64 19.67
N ILE A 460 -6.01 10.97 19.87
CA ILE A 460 -7.29 11.59 20.20
C ILE A 460 -7.16 12.40 21.49
N ALA A 461 -6.65 11.80 22.57
CA ALA A 461 -6.49 12.47 23.86
C ALA A 461 -5.62 13.73 23.75
N LYS A 462 -4.51 13.67 23.00
CA LYS A 462 -3.64 14.82 22.75
C LYS A 462 -4.36 15.95 21.99
N LEU A 463 -5.13 15.61 20.96
CA LEU A 463 -5.89 16.60 20.19
C LEU A 463 -6.98 17.25 21.05
N GLU A 464 -7.68 16.45 21.86
CA GLU A 464 -8.72 16.94 22.77
C GLU A 464 -8.15 17.85 23.87
N ASP A 465 -7.02 17.50 24.46
CA ASP A 465 -6.35 18.32 25.49
C ASP A 465 -5.94 19.69 24.93
N LEU A 466 -5.30 19.71 23.76
CA LEU A 466 -4.94 20.96 23.09
C LEU A 466 -6.18 21.78 22.72
N GLN A 467 -7.25 21.13 22.25
CA GLN A 467 -8.48 21.82 21.91
C GLN A 467 -9.17 22.42 23.13
N TYR A 468 -9.24 21.66 24.23
CA TYR A 468 -9.79 22.14 25.49
C TYR A 468 -8.99 23.35 26.01
N LYS A 469 -7.67 23.22 26.08
CA LYS A 469 -6.78 24.26 26.62
C LYS A 469 -6.87 25.57 25.85
N ASP A 470 -6.90 25.50 24.52
CA ASP A 470 -6.86 26.70 23.69
C ASP A 470 -8.25 27.35 23.53
N VAL A 471 -9.34 26.57 23.54
CA VAL A 471 -10.69 27.06 23.18
C VAL A 471 -11.64 27.19 24.36
N PHE A 472 -11.52 26.32 25.37
CA PHE A 472 -12.52 26.16 26.42
C PHE A 472 -12.00 26.50 27.83
N ASP A 473 -10.74 26.22 28.15
CA ASP A 473 -10.20 26.35 29.53
C ASP A 473 -10.42 27.75 30.13
N GLN A 474 -10.16 28.81 29.36
CA GLN A 474 -10.40 30.18 29.83
C GLN A 474 -11.88 30.48 30.05
N GLU A 475 -12.77 29.99 29.18
CA GLU A 475 -14.21 30.23 29.30
C GLU A 475 -14.82 29.43 30.45
N VAL A 476 -14.33 28.21 30.69
CA VAL A 476 -14.71 27.37 31.84
C VAL A 476 -14.27 28.03 33.15
N LYS A 477 -13.04 28.55 33.22
CA LYS A 477 -12.55 29.31 34.37
C LYS A 477 -13.37 30.58 34.61
N LYS A 478 -13.63 31.36 33.56
CA LYS A 478 -14.52 32.52 33.64
C LYS A 478 -15.90 32.16 34.18
N LEU A 479 -16.52 31.09 33.69
CA LEU A 479 -17.83 30.64 34.21
C LEU A 479 -17.76 30.22 35.68
N SER A 480 -16.64 29.63 36.10
CA SER A 480 -16.40 29.24 37.48
C SER A 480 -16.27 30.47 38.40
N ASP A 481 -15.69 31.56 37.92
CA ASP A 481 -15.51 32.79 38.70
C ASP A 481 -16.74 33.73 38.65
N LEU A 482 -17.58 33.61 37.61
CA LEU A 482 -18.76 34.44 37.44
C LEU A 482 -19.81 34.18 38.53
N PRO A 483 -20.44 35.23 39.08
CA PRO A 483 -21.57 35.07 39.99
C PRO A 483 -22.76 34.48 39.24
N ALA A 484 -23.43 33.50 39.84
CA ALA A 484 -24.55 32.82 39.23
C ALA A 484 -25.85 33.59 39.50
N THR A 485 -26.29 34.37 38.51
CA THR A 485 -27.43 35.30 38.59
C THR A 485 -28.24 35.26 37.29
N ASP A 486 -29.39 35.93 37.23
CA ASP A 486 -30.20 36.02 36.01
C ASP A 486 -29.44 36.65 34.84
N GLU A 487 -28.59 37.65 35.11
CA GLU A 487 -27.81 38.38 34.10
C GLU A 487 -26.71 37.53 33.45
N THR A 488 -26.24 36.49 34.13
CA THR A 488 -25.09 35.67 33.72
C THR A 488 -25.49 34.31 33.13
N VAL A 489 -26.79 33.98 33.11
CA VAL A 489 -27.32 32.72 32.51
C VAL A 489 -26.98 32.60 31.02
N ASP A 490 -27.01 33.71 30.28
CA ASP A 490 -26.72 33.70 28.84
C ASP A 490 -25.28 33.29 28.52
N GLN A 491 -24.33 33.67 29.38
CA GLN A 491 -22.91 33.30 29.23
C GLN A 491 -22.73 31.79 29.42
N ARG A 492 -23.45 31.21 30.39
CA ARG A 492 -23.53 29.75 30.58
C ARG A 492 -24.09 29.05 29.34
N ASN A 493 -25.21 29.54 28.80
CA ASN A 493 -25.87 28.93 27.64
C ASN A 493 -24.96 28.96 26.40
N LYS A 494 -24.32 30.11 26.13
CA LYS A 494 -23.35 30.25 25.02
C LYS A 494 -22.20 29.26 25.11
N LEU A 495 -21.64 29.04 26.30
CA LEU A 495 -20.56 28.06 26.51
C LEU A 495 -21.06 26.62 26.26
N LEU A 496 -22.26 26.29 26.74
CA LEU A 496 -22.86 24.97 26.54
C LEU A 496 -23.14 24.69 25.06
N ASP A 497 -23.68 25.66 24.33
CA ASP A 497 -23.95 25.55 22.89
C ASP A 497 -22.67 25.39 22.09
N LYS A 498 -21.64 26.19 22.42
CA LYS A 498 -20.30 26.07 21.83
C LYS A 498 -19.72 24.67 22.06
N ALA A 499 -19.83 24.13 23.27
CA ALA A 499 -19.37 22.77 23.58
C ALA A 499 -20.18 21.71 22.82
N ASN A 500 -21.51 21.83 22.76
CA ASN A 500 -22.38 20.88 22.06
C ASN A 500 -22.09 20.81 20.55
N SER A 501 -21.63 21.91 19.95
CA SER A 501 -21.20 21.95 18.55
C SER A 501 -19.85 21.28 18.30
N SER A 502 -19.04 21.09 19.35
CA SER A 502 -17.71 20.48 19.25
C SER A 502 -17.74 18.96 19.22
N LYS A 503 -16.85 18.38 18.42
CA LYS A 503 -16.53 16.95 18.33
C LYS A 503 -15.61 16.47 19.45
N CYS A 504 -14.91 17.37 20.14
CA CYS A 504 -14.12 17.06 21.33
C CYS A 504 -15.02 16.54 22.46
N LYS A 505 -14.88 15.27 22.85
CA LYS A 505 -15.65 14.63 23.94
C LYS A 505 -15.22 15.20 25.28
N THR A 506 -13.91 15.23 25.56
CA THR A 506 -13.38 15.78 26.82
C THR A 506 -13.79 17.24 27.04
N CYS A 507 -13.82 18.06 25.99
CA CYS A 507 -14.26 19.45 26.07
C CYS A 507 -15.74 19.56 26.47
N ARG A 508 -16.61 18.71 25.91
CA ARG A 508 -18.03 18.65 26.27
C ARG A 508 -18.24 18.23 27.72
N ASP A 509 -17.49 17.23 28.17
CA ASP A 509 -17.63 16.70 29.52
C ASP A 509 -17.17 17.72 30.57
N ASN A 510 -16.02 18.35 30.38
CA ASN A 510 -15.53 19.42 31.26
C ASN A 510 -16.48 20.63 31.31
N VAL A 511 -17.03 21.05 30.16
CA VAL A 511 -18.01 22.14 30.11
C VAL A 511 -19.31 21.74 30.81
N ARG A 512 -19.79 20.51 30.65
CA ARG A 512 -20.99 20.02 31.36
C ARG A 512 -20.79 20.03 32.86
N GLU A 513 -19.61 19.63 33.35
CA GLU A 513 -19.28 19.69 34.77
C GLU A 513 -19.31 21.13 35.29
N ALA A 514 -18.68 22.06 34.58
CA ALA A 514 -18.69 23.48 34.91
C ALA A 514 -20.11 24.09 34.90
N VAL A 515 -20.93 23.73 33.92
CA VAL A 515 -22.34 24.13 33.82
C VAL A 515 -23.15 23.57 34.99
N THR A 516 -22.90 22.33 35.39
CA THR A 516 -23.57 21.71 36.54
C THR A 516 -23.22 22.43 37.84
N ALA A 517 -21.95 22.79 38.03
CA ALA A 517 -21.51 23.60 39.16
C ALA A 517 -22.13 25.01 39.15
N TYR A 518 -22.24 25.65 37.99
CA TYR A 518 -22.94 26.94 37.83
C TYR A 518 -24.41 26.83 38.23
N ASN A 519 -25.13 25.82 37.72
CA ASN A 519 -26.56 25.62 38.01
C ASN A 519 -26.82 25.45 39.52
N LYS A 520 -25.96 24.71 40.23
CA LYS A 520 -26.07 24.55 41.69
C LYS A 520 -25.95 25.90 42.43
N ARG A 521 -25.03 26.78 41.98
CA ARG A 521 -24.89 28.14 42.55
C ARG A 521 -26.08 29.03 42.21
N TYR A 522 -26.60 28.91 40.99
CA TYR A 522 -27.77 29.65 40.53
C TYR A 522 -29.05 29.26 41.29
N GLU A 523 -29.26 27.97 41.54
CA GLU A 523 -30.36 27.49 42.40
C GLU A 523 -30.26 28.06 43.82
N SER A 524 -29.04 28.10 44.38
CA SER A 524 -28.79 28.70 45.69
C SER A 524 -29.08 30.21 45.71
N TYR A 525 -28.75 30.92 44.63
CA TYR A 525 -29.09 32.34 44.46
C TYR A 525 -30.61 32.56 44.39
N LYS A 526 -31.33 31.77 43.58
CA LYS A 526 -32.79 31.83 43.47
C LYS A 526 -33.48 31.51 44.80
N LEU A 527 -32.95 30.56 45.55
CA LEU A 527 -33.44 30.24 46.88
C LEU A 527 -33.29 31.44 47.83
N LYS A 528 -32.12 32.08 47.87
CA LYS A 528 -31.89 33.28 48.69
C LYS A 528 -32.84 34.43 48.33
N GLN A 529 -33.06 34.68 47.05
CA GLN A 529 -34.04 35.69 46.60
C GLN A 529 -35.46 35.33 47.03
N ALA A 530 -35.87 34.08 46.84
CA ALA A 530 -37.20 33.62 47.21
C ALA A 530 -37.44 33.71 48.73
N LEU A 531 -36.43 33.37 49.54
CA LEU A 531 -36.51 33.50 51.00
C LEU A 531 -36.60 34.97 51.45
N LYS A 532 -35.83 35.87 50.84
CA LYS A 532 -35.93 37.30 51.15
C LYS A 532 -37.33 37.85 50.83
N LEU A 533 -37.88 37.51 49.66
CA LEU A 533 -39.24 37.89 49.29
C LEU A 533 -40.28 37.28 50.24
N LYS A 534 -40.04 36.04 50.71
CA LYS A 534 -40.90 35.39 51.71
C LYS A 534 -40.97 36.21 52.99
N GLU A 535 -39.82 36.62 53.54
CA GLU A 535 -39.75 37.44 54.75
C GLU A 535 -40.49 38.78 54.57
N GLU A 536 -40.27 39.46 53.44
CA GLU A 536 -40.96 40.72 53.10
C GLU A 536 -42.48 40.54 53.00
N LEU A 537 -42.94 39.45 52.36
CA LEU A 537 -44.36 39.13 52.24
C LEU A 537 -44.99 38.68 53.56
N GLN A 538 -44.26 37.97 54.43
CA GLN A 538 -44.73 37.58 55.76
C GLN A 538 -44.98 38.81 56.64
N LEU A 539 -44.04 39.76 56.68
CA LEU A 539 -44.22 41.02 57.39
C LEU A 539 -45.43 41.82 56.84
N THR A 540 -45.58 41.83 55.51
CA THR A 540 -46.72 42.49 54.86
C THR A 540 -48.04 41.79 55.19
N ALA A 541 -48.07 40.46 55.22
CA ALA A 541 -49.22 39.65 55.58
C ALA A 541 -49.63 39.89 57.04
N GLU A 542 -48.70 39.85 57.98
CA GLU A 542 -48.96 40.11 59.41
C GLU A 542 -49.55 41.51 59.63
N LYS A 543 -48.98 42.54 58.98
CA LYS A 543 -49.52 43.90 59.03
C LYS A 543 -50.93 43.98 58.44
N THR A 544 -51.17 43.30 57.32
CA THR A 544 -52.48 43.25 56.63
C THR A 544 -53.52 42.55 57.51
N VAL A 545 -53.16 41.43 58.13
CA VAL A 545 -54.00 40.70 59.09
C VAL A 545 -54.35 41.60 60.28
N LEU A 546 -53.37 42.23 60.93
CA LEU A 546 -53.62 43.11 62.08
C LEU A 546 -54.51 44.30 61.73
N GLN A 547 -54.27 44.94 60.58
CA GLN A 547 -55.05 46.08 60.12
C GLN A 547 -56.50 45.69 59.82
N HIS A 548 -56.71 44.62 59.04
CA HIS A 548 -58.05 44.22 58.62
C HIS A 548 -58.81 43.41 59.67
N LEU A 549 -58.16 42.76 60.64
CA LEU A 549 -58.83 42.19 61.81
C LEU A 549 -59.54 43.27 62.62
N LYS A 550 -58.85 44.38 62.91
CA LYS A 550 -59.45 45.52 63.62
C LYS A 550 -60.65 46.07 62.86
N GLN A 551 -60.50 46.26 61.55
CA GLN A 551 -61.58 46.76 60.68
C GLN A 551 -62.74 45.77 60.56
N GLN A 552 -62.47 44.47 60.46
CA GLN A 552 -63.49 43.43 60.42
C GLN A 552 -64.29 43.39 61.72
N SER A 553 -63.64 43.49 62.88
CA SER A 553 -64.34 43.56 64.18
C SER A 553 -65.22 44.81 64.29
N CYS A 554 -64.77 45.94 63.75
CA CYS A 554 -65.57 47.17 63.65
C CYS A 554 -66.78 47.00 62.72
N ILE A 555 -66.60 46.44 61.51
CA ILE A 555 -67.69 46.13 60.58
C ILE A 555 -68.72 45.22 61.24
N GLU A 556 -68.29 44.17 61.95
CA GLU A 556 -69.21 43.27 62.65
C GLU A 556 -70.01 43.97 63.74
N ARG A 557 -69.38 44.86 64.54
CA ARG A 557 -70.06 45.65 65.56
C ARG A 557 -71.08 46.62 64.95
N ASN A 558 -70.71 47.30 63.86
CA ASN A 558 -71.59 48.22 63.15
C ASN A 558 -72.76 47.48 62.51
N LEU A 559 -72.52 46.32 61.88
CA LEU A 559 -73.57 45.45 61.34
C LEU A 559 -74.53 44.96 62.43
N GLN A 560 -74.02 44.54 63.60
CA GLN A 560 -74.86 44.16 64.74
C GLN A 560 -75.72 45.32 65.24
N THR A 561 -75.17 46.54 65.29
CA THR A 561 -75.91 47.74 65.72
C THR A 561 -77.03 48.09 64.74
N VAL A 562 -76.76 48.02 63.43
CA VAL A 562 -77.76 48.27 62.38
C VAL A 562 -78.83 47.17 62.33
N ALA A 563 -78.43 45.89 62.51
CA ALA A 563 -79.35 44.76 62.56
C ALA A 563 -80.27 44.79 63.81
N SER A 564 -79.79 45.33 64.94
CA SER A 564 -80.59 45.48 66.17
C SER A 564 -81.64 46.59 66.06
N ALA A 565 -81.46 47.53 65.14
CA ALA A 565 -82.35 48.68 64.93
C ALA A 565 -83.45 48.44 63.88
N ASN A 566 -83.34 47.39 63.06
CA ASN A 566 -84.29 47.05 61.99
C ASN A 566 -84.82 45.61 62.18
N GLU A 567 -86.08 45.45 62.62
CA GLU A 567 -86.70 44.15 62.92
C GLU A 567 -87.03 43.26 61.67
N GLY A 568 -86.53 43.61 60.48
CA GLY A 568 -86.69 42.82 59.25
C GLY A 568 -85.34 42.61 58.55
N LEU A 569 -84.93 41.35 58.38
CA LEU A 569 -83.73 40.97 57.63
C LEU A 569 -83.91 41.30 56.13
N ASP A 570 -83.53 42.50 55.75
CA ASP A 570 -83.40 42.92 54.35
C ASP A 570 -82.36 42.04 53.64
N LEU A 571 -82.62 41.66 52.39
CA LEU A 571 -81.70 40.91 51.50
C LEU A 571 -80.33 41.61 51.42
N TYR A 572 -80.33 42.94 51.53
CA TYR A 572 -79.13 43.77 51.63
C TYR A 572 -78.27 43.46 52.85
N LEU A 573 -78.86 43.38 54.06
CA LEU A 573 -78.14 43.08 55.31
C LEU A 573 -77.61 41.65 55.33
N SER A 574 -78.35 40.70 54.76
CA SER A 574 -77.90 39.30 54.62
C SER A 574 -76.65 39.19 53.74
N ARG A 575 -76.61 39.92 52.62
CA ARG A 575 -75.46 39.96 51.72
C ARG A 575 -74.22 40.61 52.35
N LEU A 576 -74.41 41.64 53.17
CA LEU A 576 -73.32 42.27 53.93
C LEU A 576 -72.75 41.36 55.01
N HIS A 577 -73.59 40.61 55.73
CA HIS A 577 -73.14 39.59 56.68
C HIS A 577 -72.35 38.47 56.00
N GLU A 578 -72.78 37.99 54.84
CA GLU A 578 -72.05 36.99 54.04
C GLU A 578 -70.67 37.52 53.64
N LYS A 579 -70.59 38.76 53.14
CA LYS A 579 -69.32 39.38 52.73
C LYS A 579 -68.39 39.67 53.91
N SER A 580 -68.93 40.05 55.07
CA SER A 580 -68.16 40.19 56.32
C SER A 580 -67.58 38.86 56.78
N LYS A 581 -68.36 37.77 56.66
CA LYS A 581 -67.89 36.41 56.98
C LYS A 581 -66.81 35.93 55.99
N ASP A 582 -66.96 36.24 54.71
CA ASP A 582 -65.94 35.96 53.69
C ASP A 582 -64.62 36.71 54.00
N LEU A 583 -64.71 37.99 54.40
CA LEU A 583 -63.56 38.77 54.85
C LEU A 583 -62.89 38.13 56.09
N ALA A 584 -63.67 37.75 57.10
CA ALA A 584 -63.12 37.08 58.29
C ALA A 584 -62.42 35.75 57.95
N ASN A 585 -62.98 34.95 57.04
CA ASN A 585 -62.40 33.70 56.57
C ASN A 585 -61.09 33.92 55.80
N THR A 586 -61.03 34.92 54.93
CA THR A 586 -59.82 35.26 54.16
C THR A 586 -58.72 35.83 55.05
N ILE A 587 -59.05 36.65 56.05
CA ILE A 587 -58.10 37.12 57.07
C ILE A 587 -57.53 35.94 57.88
N LYS A 588 -58.38 35.00 58.32
CA LYS A 588 -57.94 33.80 59.06
C LYS A 588 -57.06 32.90 58.20
N THR A 589 -57.36 32.78 56.92
CA THR A 589 -56.56 32.01 55.95
C THR A 589 -55.19 32.65 55.75
N LEU A 590 -55.13 33.97 55.63
CA LEU A 590 -53.89 34.73 55.54
C LEU A 590 -53.03 34.60 56.82
N ASP A 591 -53.64 34.67 58.01
CA ASP A 591 -52.95 34.52 59.30
C ASP A 591 -52.35 33.11 59.49
N ASN A 592 -53.11 32.08 59.12
CA ASN A 592 -52.60 30.70 59.14
C ASN A 592 -51.46 30.51 58.14
N LEU A 593 -51.57 31.11 56.95
CA LEU A 593 -50.57 30.99 55.91
C LEU A 593 -49.28 31.74 56.27
N SER A 594 -49.36 32.95 56.87
CA SER A 594 -48.18 33.75 57.24
C SER A 594 -47.33 33.07 58.31
N LYS A 595 -47.95 32.32 59.22
CA LYS A 595 -47.29 31.57 60.32
C LYS A 595 -46.73 30.20 59.89
N LEU A 596 -46.96 29.76 58.66
CA LEU A 596 -46.51 28.45 58.17
C LEU A 596 -44.99 28.41 57.96
N GLU A 597 -44.31 27.46 58.59
CA GLU A 597 -42.89 27.18 58.35
C GLU A 597 -42.70 26.18 57.20
N ILE A 598 -41.81 26.51 56.24
CA ILE A 598 -41.49 25.64 55.11
C ILE A 598 -40.36 24.69 55.52
N GLN A 599 -40.67 23.41 55.66
CA GLN A 599 -39.66 22.37 55.86
C GLN A 599 -39.01 22.01 54.51
N ASN A 600 -37.68 22.01 54.44
CA ASN A 600 -36.88 21.81 53.23
C ASN A 600 -37.15 22.85 52.13
N PRO A 601 -36.59 24.07 52.24
CA PRO A 601 -36.88 25.14 51.30
C PRO A 601 -36.15 24.93 49.97
N GLY A 602 -36.83 24.29 49.02
CA GLY A 602 -36.45 24.34 47.61
C GLY A 602 -36.92 25.66 46.98
N PRO A 603 -36.20 26.22 45.99
CA PRO A 603 -36.54 27.52 45.39
C PRO A 603 -37.97 27.55 44.82
N GLN A 604 -38.42 26.48 44.17
CA GLN A 604 -39.79 26.37 43.65
C GLN A 604 -40.85 26.36 44.76
N VAL A 605 -40.60 25.63 45.85
CA VAL A 605 -41.53 25.53 47.00
C VAL A 605 -41.70 26.88 47.67
N VAL A 606 -40.59 27.63 47.86
CA VAL A 606 -40.63 28.97 48.45
C VAL A 606 -41.32 29.97 47.50
N GLN A 607 -41.08 29.88 46.19
CA GLN A 607 -41.75 30.73 45.21
C GLN A 607 -43.27 30.48 45.15
N GLU A 608 -43.70 29.22 45.18
CA GLU A 608 -45.12 28.88 45.22
C GLU A 608 -45.79 29.38 46.50
N TYR A 609 -45.11 29.22 47.65
CA TYR A 609 -45.57 29.78 48.91
C TYR A 609 -45.70 31.31 48.84
N ASN A 610 -44.71 32.01 48.29
CA ASN A 610 -44.75 33.46 48.11
C ASN A 610 -45.93 33.89 47.23
N ALA A 611 -46.20 33.18 46.13
CA ALA A 611 -47.33 33.45 45.25
C ALA A 611 -48.68 33.27 45.98
N ARG A 612 -48.82 32.21 46.79
CA ARG A 612 -50.02 31.98 47.61
C ARG A 612 -50.19 33.08 48.66
N LEU A 613 -49.11 33.48 49.33
CA LEU A 613 -49.14 34.53 50.35
C LEU A 613 -49.52 35.89 49.74
N GLN A 614 -48.95 36.23 48.58
CA GLN A 614 -49.29 37.45 47.86
C GLN A 614 -50.75 37.46 47.37
N HIS A 615 -51.26 36.33 46.88
CA HIS A 615 -52.67 36.20 46.50
C HIS A 615 -53.60 36.46 47.69
N GLN A 616 -53.32 35.83 48.83
CA GLN A 616 -54.15 35.98 50.03
C GLN A 616 -54.10 37.41 50.62
N ILE A 617 -52.94 38.08 50.58
CA ILE A 617 -52.83 39.51 50.94
C ILE A 617 -53.77 40.35 50.07
N LYS A 618 -53.81 40.07 48.77
CA LYS A 618 -54.68 40.80 47.83
C LYS A 618 -56.15 40.50 48.09
N GLU A 619 -56.50 39.23 48.29
CA GLU A 619 -57.88 38.80 48.53
C GLU A 619 -58.51 39.45 49.76
N VAL A 620 -57.75 39.59 50.85
CA VAL A 620 -58.19 40.32 52.06
C VAL A 620 -58.49 41.78 51.75
N LYS A 621 -57.61 42.45 51.00
CA LYS A 621 -57.78 43.87 50.61
C LYS A 621 -58.98 44.06 49.69
N ASP A 622 -59.15 43.19 48.70
CA ASP A 622 -60.23 43.24 47.74
C ASP A 622 -61.58 42.99 48.43
N ASN A 623 -61.67 41.98 49.32
CA ASN A 623 -62.88 41.70 50.10
C ASN A 623 -63.26 42.87 51.02
N PHE A 624 -62.28 43.50 51.67
CA PHE A 624 -62.53 44.70 52.46
C PHE A 624 -63.07 45.86 51.60
N GLN A 625 -62.46 46.11 50.44
CA GLN A 625 -62.94 47.15 49.51
C GLN A 625 -64.35 46.88 49.00
N VAL A 626 -64.73 45.62 48.76
CA VAL A 626 -66.10 45.27 48.36
C VAL A 626 -67.11 45.66 49.44
N ILE A 627 -66.80 45.43 50.72
CA ILE A 627 -67.69 45.84 51.82
C ILE A 627 -67.79 47.37 51.90
N VAL A 628 -66.66 48.08 51.83
CA VAL A 628 -66.63 49.56 51.83
C VAL A 628 -67.43 50.14 50.64
N ALA A 629 -67.35 49.50 49.48
CA ALA A 629 -68.08 49.94 48.28
C ALA A 629 -69.59 49.69 48.39
N LEU A 630 -69.99 48.62 49.07
CA LEU A 630 -71.40 48.32 49.35
C LEU A 630 -71.99 49.29 50.37
N ASP A 631 -71.25 49.56 51.46
CA ASP A 631 -71.66 50.51 52.49
C ASP A 631 -70.46 51.15 53.19
N LYS A 632 -70.23 52.43 52.89
CA LYS A 632 -69.11 53.19 53.48
C LYS A 632 -69.29 53.38 54.99
N SER A 633 -70.53 53.52 55.46
CA SER A 633 -70.81 53.84 56.87
C SER A 633 -70.43 52.71 57.82
N LEU A 634 -70.40 51.47 57.34
CA LEU A 634 -69.96 50.30 58.12
C LEU A 634 -68.44 50.31 58.39
N CYS A 635 -67.68 51.06 57.59
CA CYS A 635 -66.23 51.08 57.63
C CYS A 635 -65.66 52.34 58.30
N ASP A 636 -66.52 53.27 58.75
CA ASP A 636 -66.14 54.45 59.51
C ASP A 636 -65.87 54.06 60.98
N CYS A 637 -64.65 53.60 61.22
CA CYS A 637 -64.18 53.22 62.54
C CYS A 637 -63.46 54.42 63.19
N PRO A 638 -63.94 54.98 64.31
CA PRO A 638 -63.20 56.00 65.03
C PRO A 638 -61.86 55.41 65.53
N GLU A 639 -60.76 56.14 65.37
CA GLU A 639 -59.49 55.80 66.02
C GLU A 639 -59.64 55.97 67.53
N GLU A 640 -60.04 54.92 68.23
CA GLU A 640 -59.77 54.82 69.66
C GLU A 640 -58.27 54.48 69.81
N GLY A 641 -57.53 55.41 70.41
CA GLY A 641 -56.07 55.39 70.56
C GLY A 641 -55.52 54.23 71.36
#